data_AF-A0AAD9D0B1-F1
#
_entry.id   AF-A0AAD9D0B1-F1
#
_cell.length_a   1.000
_cell.length_b   1.000
_cell.length_c   1.000
_cell.angle_alpha   90.00
_cell.angle_beta   90.00
_cell.angle_gamma   90.00
#
_symmetry.space_group_name_H-M   'P 1'
#
loop_
_entity.id
_entity.type
_entity.pdbx_description
1 polymer ?
#
loop_
_entity_poly.entity_id
_entity_poly.type
_entity_poly.pdbx_seq_one_letter_code
_entity_poly.pdbx_strand_id
1 'polypeptide(L)'
;MDIPFESFANLVYRLGHPPKSKSSQQPIHPTKIFQSWLAHLPRPFPPRTGKHLFRLLFPHEGSRRRYGLKETKLAMELERILCVSGLTQWDAVGWGQAGSGCLGKEVERVMRDRLDKNTKSDISIREIDQILDGLAAHSSFSQLSQPPLNFPAQDALLTRLYRDSNLSPYSLCLITQIILRDLRPLLNPLPSLRARNPTAMLRLKSTAGPTQLDLVAAMRCWHPHMPGLYTRGMGDLDLCADTVEPLSPAQAGPSCGARVGVNVQIPKCIKGRSVDDALKHFVHIGQKPAAEIWAETKYDGYRMQIHVEIRNQDDVSIRIFSKSKRESTADRLNTHAIILSALGLPIPDHLPAHPALQARAKAISRSAIRSSVILEAEVVPYNEGIREGNRGPGIEEFWWLGAAGVTAEATGPRFRIDNHRHLCLVFFDILHLDGESLLQTPLVSRRRLLEKVVRTVPGFSCFAEYTAISTDRGRSHTCEMLRSVFDRVCSSIEEGLVLKAAESTYLDARWRWVKLKKDYIPNLGDCIDLVLLGAGWDPDRARDLRVDTSVCTTFYLGVLTNHDAVKAKIETPHFEILFRVSYGLERDALEIVNGNIRHGRWKSKSYDRNDPYKRKLLGLSWTFTMAPALRPPSILFEQPLCAEVMGAGFQKVLGSKYYELRWPRLQKIFEPRERSWIDALTASDLIKTAHSALGYIDTPDLQVSPSGSSRGDSIRALWRSSSAINLTDIPDLPTPSPERPSPRRMRSAPTLQGMLKSSPPTPVSTGRYRSMGAVAEKLFDSQDDQDKQFGIKHDMDQSESPSPLKAIEVKSNVPSSVTGDQSVVLLGAKPSATESKAKRSCSITRRKVLSLRTRISAVLRKTGGATIQDR
;
A
#
# COMPACT_ATOMS: atom_id res chain seq x y z
N MET A 1 -26.09 -14.27 -25.70
CA MET A 1 -25.77 -14.96 -24.43
C MET A 1 -24.80 -14.09 -23.65
N ASP A 2 -24.85 -14.12 -22.32
CA ASP A 2 -23.86 -13.42 -21.47
C ASP A 2 -22.58 -14.27 -21.32
N ILE A 3 -21.54 -13.74 -20.68
CA ILE A 3 -20.25 -14.41 -20.54
C ILE A 3 -20.30 -15.34 -19.32
N PRO A 4 -20.10 -16.66 -19.45
CA PRO A 4 -20.06 -17.57 -18.30
C PRO A 4 -18.87 -17.26 -17.38
N PHE A 5 -19.08 -17.31 -16.06
CA PHE A 5 -18.04 -16.98 -15.09
C PHE A 5 -16.82 -17.91 -15.19
N GLU A 6 -17.01 -19.19 -15.53
CA GLU A 6 -15.90 -20.13 -15.80
C GLU A 6 -14.98 -19.67 -16.96
N SER A 7 -15.51 -18.93 -17.96
CA SER A 7 -14.70 -18.34 -19.03
C SER A 7 -13.83 -17.19 -18.49
N PHE A 8 -14.38 -16.38 -17.59
CA PHE A 8 -13.63 -15.33 -16.89
C PHE A 8 -12.59 -15.92 -15.92
N ALA A 9 -12.91 -17.01 -15.22
CA ALA A 9 -11.95 -17.72 -14.38
C ALA A 9 -10.79 -18.30 -15.19
N ASN A 10 -11.05 -18.85 -16.39
CA ASN A 10 -10.02 -19.31 -17.33
C ASN A 10 -9.10 -18.16 -17.80
N LEU A 11 -9.64 -16.94 -18.01
CA LEU A 11 -8.82 -15.74 -18.25
C LEU A 11 -7.89 -15.46 -17.05
N VAL A 12 -8.43 -15.38 -15.83
CA VAL A 12 -7.63 -15.09 -14.63
C VAL A 12 -6.56 -16.16 -14.39
N TYR A 13 -6.89 -17.43 -14.59
CA TYR A 13 -5.95 -18.55 -14.53
C TYR A 13 -4.79 -18.36 -15.53
N ARG A 14 -5.10 -18.01 -16.79
CA ARG A 14 -4.09 -17.78 -17.84
C ARG A 14 -3.26 -16.52 -17.62
N LEU A 15 -3.79 -15.49 -16.95
CA LEU A 15 -3.00 -14.32 -16.56
C LEU A 15 -2.01 -14.67 -15.43
N GLY A 16 -2.39 -15.54 -14.49
CA GLY A 16 -1.48 -16.07 -13.46
C GLY A 16 -0.50 -17.15 -13.96
N HIS A 17 -0.89 -17.90 -14.99
CA HIS A 17 -0.12 -19.00 -15.58
C HIS A 17 0.02 -18.77 -17.11
N PRO A 18 0.75 -17.72 -17.54
CA PRO A 18 0.83 -17.33 -18.94
C PRO A 18 1.42 -18.47 -19.79
N PRO A 19 0.70 -18.96 -20.83
CA PRO A 19 1.21 -19.99 -21.72
C PRO A 19 2.43 -19.48 -22.47
N LYS A 20 3.36 -20.39 -22.81
CA LYS A 20 4.56 -20.06 -23.57
C LYS A 20 4.25 -19.90 -25.07
N SER A 21 4.92 -18.95 -25.71
CA SER A 21 4.95 -18.85 -27.17
C SER A 21 5.64 -20.08 -27.76
N LYS A 22 5.06 -20.68 -28.81
CA LYS A 22 5.66 -21.83 -29.52
C LYS A 22 7.03 -21.51 -30.13
N SER A 23 7.24 -20.27 -30.59
CA SER A 23 8.48 -19.83 -31.23
C SER A 23 9.58 -19.44 -30.23
N SER A 24 9.29 -18.52 -29.32
CA SER A 24 10.31 -17.95 -28.42
C SER A 24 10.43 -18.64 -27.06
N GLN A 25 9.54 -19.59 -26.73
CA GLN A 25 9.43 -20.26 -25.41
C GLN A 25 9.22 -19.31 -24.21
N GLN A 26 9.08 -18.00 -24.45
CA GLN A 26 8.76 -17.00 -23.44
C GLN A 26 7.26 -16.98 -23.13
N PRO A 27 6.85 -16.61 -21.90
CA PRO A 27 5.45 -16.37 -21.56
C PRO A 27 4.79 -15.34 -22.50
N ILE A 28 3.55 -15.59 -22.91
CA ILE A 28 2.78 -14.64 -23.72
C ILE A 28 2.39 -13.43 -22.85
N HIS A 29 2.61 -12.23 -23.37
CA HIS A 29 2.31 -10.98 -22.68
C HIS A 29 0.83 -10.88 -22.26
N PRO A 30 0.49 -10.46 -21.03
CA PRO A 30 -0.88 -10.45 -20.50
C PRO A 30 -1.88 -9.72 -21.39
N THR A 31 -1.47 -8.60 -22.02
CA THR A 31 -2.28 -7.86 -23.00
C THR A 31 -2.75 -8.76 -24.16
N LYS A 32 -1.88 -9.61 -24.70
CA LYS A 32 -2.22 -10.54 -25.79
C LYS A 32 -3.11 -11.69 -25.31
N ILE A 33 -2.96 -12.13 -24.05
CA ILE A 33 -3.88 -13.11 -23.44
C ILE A 33 -5.29 -12.51 -23.33
N PHE A 34 -5.41 -11.28 -22.84
CA PHE A 34 -6.68 -10.58 -22.69
C PHE A 34 -7.35 -10.25 -24.03
N GLN A 35 -6.59 -9.72 -25.00
CA GLN A 35 -7.07 -9.49 -26.38
C GLN A 35 -7.54 -10.78 -27.04
N SER A 36 -6.78 -11.88 -26.89
CA SER A 36 -7.17 -13.19 -27.42
C SER A 36 -8.48 -13.67 -26.79
N TRP A 37 -8.63 -13.57 -25.46
CA TRP A 37 -9.88 -13.91 -24.79
C TRP A 37 -11.06 -13.06 -25.29
N LEU A 38 -10.91 -11.73 -25.35
CA LEU A 38 -11.93 -10.80 -25.88
C LEU A 38 -12.33 -11.05 -27.35
N ALA A 39 -11.47 -11.70 -28.14
CA ALA A 39 -11.73 -12.07 -29.54
C ALA A 39 -12.49 -13.40 -29.69
N HIS A 40 -12.44 -14.28 -28.69
CA HIS A 40 -13.17 -15.57 -28.70
C HIS A 40 -14.55 -15.50 -28.03
N LEU A 41 -14.94 -14.35 -27.48
CA LEU A 41 -16.25 -14.15 -26.87
C LEU A 41 -17.32 -13.85 -27.94
N PRO A 42 -18.57 -14.33 -27.78
CA PRO A 42 -19.69 -13.98 -28.65
C PRO A 42 -19.91 -12.47 -28.74
N ARG A 43 -20.31 -11.98 -29.93
CA ARG A 43 -20.67 -10.59 -30.19
C ARG A 43 -22.07 -10.48 -30.80
N PRO A 44 -22.79 -9.34 -30.62
CA PRO A 44 -22.42 -8.18 -29.79
C PRO A 44 -22.33 -8.53 -28.31
N PHE A 45 -21.53 -7.77 -27.55
CA PHE A 45 -21.51 -7.93 -26.10
C PHE A 45 -22.86 -7.49 -25.51
N PRO A 46 -23.36 -8.17 -24.46
CA PRO A 46 -24.51 -7.68 -23.70
C PRO A 46 -24.26 -6.26 -23.15
N PRO A 47 -25.29 -5.41 -23.00
CA PRO A 47 -25.13 -4.11 -22.36
C PRO A 47 -24.54 -4.22 -20.95
N ARG A 48 -23.69 -3.24 -20.60
CA ARG A 48 -22.91 -3.09 -19.36
C ARG A 48 -21.80 -4.11 -19.14
N THR A 49 -21.48 -4.95 -20.12
CA THR A 49 -20.43 -5.99 -20.00
C THR A 49 -19.09 -5.42 -19.57
N GLY A 50 -18.72 -4.23 -20.09
CA GLY A 50 -17.44 -3.60 -19.77
C GLY A 50 -17.24 -3.40 -18.27
N LYS A 51 -18.18 -2.74 -17.58
CA LYS A 51 -18.02 -2.48 -16.14
C LYS A 51 -18.08 -3.74 -15.29
N HIS A 52 -18.94 -4.71 -15.62
CA HIS A 52 -18.94 -6.02 -14.92
C HIS A 52 -17.55 -6.68 -15.02
N LEU A 53 -16.95 -6.69 -16.21
CA LEU A 53 -15.60 -7.22 -16.44
C LEU A 53 -14.52 -6.46 -15.65
N PHE A 54 -14.51 -5.12 -15.69
CA PHE A 54 -13.52 -4.32 -14.95
C PHE A 54 -13.67 -4.45 -13.42
N ARG A 55 -14.90 -4.53 -12.89
CA ARG A 55 -15.17 -4.77 -11.46
C ARG A 55 -14.63 -6.12 -10.98
N LEU A 56 -14.78 -7.18 -11.78
CA LEU A 56 -14.32 -8.53 -11.44
C LEU A 56 -12.81 -8.71 -11.65
N LEU A 57 -12.21 -8.04 -12.64
CA LEU A 57 -10.79 -8.13 -12.98
C LEU A 57 -9.89 -7.21 -12.13
N PHE A 58 -10.42 -6.08 -11.66
CA PHE A 58 -9.73 -5.12 -10.80
C PHE A 58 -10.53 -4.82 -9.52
N PRO A 59 -10.90 -5.83 -8.70
CA PRO A 59 -11.81 -5.64 -7.57
C PRO A 59 -11.23 -4.76 -6.45
N HIS A 60 -9.91 -4.52 -6.46
CA HIS A 60 -9.21 -3.60 -5.57
C HIS A 60 -9.43 -2.12 -5.93
N GLU A 61 -9.67 -1.80 -7.21
CA GLU A 61 -9.91 -0.44 -7.68
C GLU A 61 -11.32 0.06 -7.33
N GLY A 62 -11.48 1.38 -7.39
CA GLY A 62 -12.70 2.07 -7.00
C GLY A 62 -13.13 1.80 -5.55
N SER A 63 -14.33 2.25 -5.22
CA SER A 63 -14.88 2.23 -3.86
C SER A 63 -16.29 1.63 -3.78
N ARG A 64 -16.91 1.29 -4.91
CA ARG A 64 -18.27 0.71 -5.01
C ARG A 64 -18.50 -0.45 -4.04
N ARG A 65 -17.66 -1.51 -4.11
CA ARG A 65 -17.81 -2.71 -3.27
C ARG A 65 -16.81 -2.71 -2.13
N ARG A 66 -17.31 -2.80 -0.89
CA ARG A 66 -16.54 -3.01 0.34
C ARG A 66 -17.32 -3.96 1.26
N TYR A 67 -17.20 -5.27 1.06
CA TYR A 67 -18.09 -6.29 1.62
C TYR A 67 -18.13 -6.44 3.16
N GLY A 68 -17.38 -5.64 3.94
CA GLY A 68 -17.29 -5.80 5.41
C GLY A 68 -16.67 -7.13 5.89
N LEU A 69 -16.05 -7.89 4.97
CA LEU A 69 -15.48 -9.21 5.19
C LEU A 69 -13.95 -9.15 5.00
N LYS A 70 -13.22 -9.63 6.01
CA LYS A 70 -11.78 -9.95 5.96
C LYS A 70 -11.59 -11.46 6.05
N GLU A 71 -10.40 -11.96 5.75
CA GLU A 71 -10.09 -13.39 5.61
C GLU A 71 -10.60 -14.22 6.79
N THR A 72 -10.33 -13.84 8.04
CA THR A 72 -10.81 -14.60 9.21
C THR A 72 -12.33 -14.61 9.33
N LYS A 73 -13.02 -13.49 9.04
CA LYS A 73 -14.50 -13.45 9.11
C LYS A 73 -15.13 -14.25 7.97
N LEU A 74 -14.60 -14.12 6.74
CA LEU A 74 -15.04 -14.90 5.59
C LEU A 74 -14.75 -16.40 5.79
N ALA A 75 -13.63 -16.76 6.40
CA ALA A 75 -13.30 -18.14 6.72
C ALA A 75 -14.32 -18.77 7.69
N MET A 76 -14.70 -18.07 8.76
CA MET A 76 -15.71 -18.56 9.71
C MET A 76 -17.10 -18.72 9.06
N GLU A 77 -17.53 -17.77 8.22
CA GLU A 77 -18.80 -17.91 7.49
C GLU A 77 -18.75 -19.06 6.47
N LEU A 78 -17.64 -19.27 5.78
CA LEU A 78 -17.49 -20.40 4.85
C LEU A 78 -17.35 -21.75 5.58
N GLU A 79 -16.74 -21.79 6.78
CA GLU A 79 -16.74 -22.97 7.65
C GLU A 79 -18.17 -23.37 8.04
N ARG A 80 -18.99 -22.39 8.43
CA ARG A 80 -20.41 -22.58 8.74
C ARG A 80 -21.24 -23.00 7.52
N ILE A 81 -21.11 -22.30 6.39
CA ILE A 81 -21.94 -22.51 5.18
C ILE A 81 -21.57 -23.80 4.45
N LEU A 82 -20.29 -24.20 4.43
CA LEU A 82 -19.86 -25.45 3.80
C LEU A 82 -19.86 -26.64 4.77
N CYS A 83 -20.02 -26.42 6.08
CA CYS A 83 -19.86 -27.44 7.11
C CYS A 83 -18.47 -28.10 7.01
N VAL A 84 -17.43 -27.27 7.20
CA VAL A 84 -16.00 -27.60 7.10
C VAL A 84 -15.23 -26.94 8.24
N SER A 85 -13.99 -27.36 8.47
CA SER A 85 -13.10 -26.80 9.50
C SER A 85 -11.69 -26.64 8.96
N GLY A 86 -11.00 -25.56 9.35
CA GLY A 86 -9.58 -25.31 9.05
C GLY A 86 -9.33 -24.21 8.02
N LEU A 87 -10.37 -23.64 7.40
CA LEU A 87 -10.24 -22.43 6.57
C LEU A 87 -9.73 -21.25 7.41
N THR A 88 -10.10 -21.19 8.70
CA THR A 88 -9.59 -20.21 9.67
C THR A 88 -8.08 -20.30 9.89
N GLN A 89 -7.42 -21.41 9.51
CA GLN A 89 -5.97 -21.62 9.58
C GLN A 89 -5.24 -21.32 8.26
N TRP A 90 -5.88 -20.63 7.31
CA TRP A 90 -5.30 -20.24 6.00
C TRP A 90 -3.94 -19.54 6.07
N ASP A 91 -3.63 -18.86 7.17
CA ASP A 91 -2.39 -18.11 7.44
C ASP A 91 -1.52 -18.73 8.55
N ALA A 92 -1.80 -19.97 8.97
CA ALA A 92 -1.02 -20.65 9.99
C ALA A 92 0.42 -20.91 9.52
N VAL A 93 1.39 -20.34 10.27
CA VAL A 93 2.83 -20.54 10.07
C VAL A 93 3.21 -21.97 10.42
N GLY A 94 3.98 -22.63 9.56
CA GLY A 94 4.46 -23.98 9.82
C GLY A 94 5.50 -24.47 8.82
N TRP A 95 6.28 -25.46 9.24
CA TRP A 95 7.36 -26.05 8.44
C TRP A 95 6.92 -27.33 7.70
N GLY A 96 5.63 -27.71 7.79
CA GLY A 96 5.06 -28.94 7.20
C GLY A 96 3.57 -28.78 6.84
N GLN A 97 2.69 -28.89 7.84
CA GLN A 97 1.26 -28.58 7.74
C GLN A 97 1.02 -27.09 8.00
N ALA A 98 1.23 -26.27 6.98
CA ALA A 98 1.01 -24.82 7.04
C ALA A 98 -0.16 -24.39 6.14
N GLY A 99 -0.82 -23.29 6.47
CA GLY A 99 -1.82 -22.67 5.60
C GLY A 99 -1.18 -22.19 4.30
N SER A 100 -1.91 -22.13 3.18
CA SER A 100 -1.38 -21.64 1.89
C SER A 100 -1.08 -20.13 1.86
N GLY A 101 -1.40 -19.42 2.95
CA GLY A 101 -1.43 -17.97 3.00
C GLY A 101 -2.53 -17.39 2.09
N CYS A 102 -3.52 -18.16 1.66
CA CYS A 102 -4.50 -17.75 0.65
C CYS A 102 -5.85 -18.45 0.89
N LEU A 103 -6.81 -17.77 1.54
CA LEU A 103 -8.10 -18.35 1.89
C LEU A 103 -8.82 -19.02 0.70
N GLY A 104 -8.83 -18.36 -0.47
CA GLY A 104 -9.41 -18.95 -1.69
C GLY A 104 -8.77 -20.29 -2.10
N LYS A 105 -7.48 -20.52 -1.82
CA LYS A 105 -6.81 -21.81 -2.10
C LYS A 105 -7.13 -22.87 -1.05
N GLU A 106 -7.51 -22.50 0.17
CA GLU A 106 -8.11 -23.45 1.12
C GLU A 106 -9.51 -23.86 0.67
N VAL A 107 -10.34 -22.90 0.22
CA VAL A 107 -11.64 -23.20 -0.39
C VAL A 107 -11.47 -24.09 -1.62
N GLU A 108 -10.50 -23.80 -2.49
CA GLU A 108 -10.19 -24.64 -3.67
C GLU A 108 -9.86 -26.09 -3.28
N ARG A 109 -9.04 -26.30 -2.24
CA ARG A 109 -8.70 -27.63 -1.73
C ARG A 109 -9.94 -28.35 -1.21
N VAL A 110 -10.68 -27.71 -0.30
CA VAL A 110 -11.84 -28.29 0.40
C VAL A 110 -13.00 -28.60 -0.57
N MET A 111 -13.20 -27.79 -1.61
CA MET A 111 -14.26 -28.01 -2.59
C MET A 111 -13.89 -29.02 -3.69
N ARG A 112 -12.59 -29.26 -3.94
CA ARG A 112 -12.13 -30.25 -4.94
C ARG A 112 -12.55 -31.68 -4.62
N ASP A 113 -12.67 -32.00 -3.33
CA ASP A 113 -13.04 -33.33 -2.84
C ASP A 113 -14.57 -33.45 -2.59
N ARG A 114 -15.34 -32.39 -2.88
CA ARG A 114 -16.78 -32.28 -2.58
C ARG A 114 -17.69 -32.01 -3.79
N LEU A 115 -17.14 -31.53 -4.92
CA LEU A 115 -17.90 -31.25 -6.14
C LEU A 115 -17.68 -32.34 -7.19
N ASP A 116 -18.75 -32.72 -7.91
CA ASP A 116 -18.61 -33.60 -9.07
C ASP A 116 -17.93 -32.87 -10.25
N LYS A 117 -17.12 -33.62 -10.99
CA LYS A 117 -16.30 -33.15 -12.12
C LYS A 117 -17.11 -33.02 -13.42
N ASN A 118 -18.33 -33.57 -13.45
CA ASN A 118 -19.19 -33.55 -14.63
C ASN A 118 -20.11 -32.32 -14.69
N THR A 119 -20.48 -31.76 -13.54
CA THR A 119 -21.23 -30.50 -13.43
C THR A 119 -20.43 -29.32 -13.96
N LYS A 120 -21.10 -28.44 -14.71
CA LYS A 120 -20.60 -27.12 -15.13
C LYS A 120 -21.62 -26.07 -14.72
N SER A 121 -21.14 -24.91 -14.29
CA SER A 121 -22.00 -23.76 -14.04
C SER A 121 -22.11 -22.88 -15.29
N ASP A 122 -23.35 -22.56 -15.66
CA ASP A 122 -23.65 -21.57 -16.69
C ASP A 122 -23.80 -20.14 -16.13
N ILE A 123 -23.58 -19.94 -14.83
CA ILE A 123 -23.77 -18.63 -14.18
C ILE A 123 -22.90 -17.55 -14.82
N SER A 124 -23.53 -16.45 -15.21
CA SER A 124 -22.88 -15.38 -15.96
C SER A 124 -22.08 -14.43 -15.08
N ILE A 125 -21.12 -13.70 -15.68
CA ILE A 125 -20.45 -12.60 -14.99
C ILE A 125 -21.44 -11.53 -14.51
N ARG A 126 -22.58 -11.34 -15.20
CA ARG A 126 -23.66 -10.42 -14.78
C ARG A 126 -24.31 -10.84 -13.48
N GLU A 127 -24.67 -12.12 -13.35
CA GLU A 127 -25.29 -12.66 -12.12
C GLU A 127 -24.31 -12.63 -10.96
N ILE A 128 -23.03 -12.97 -11.19
CA ILE A 128 -21.99 -12.82 -10.17
C ILE A 128 -21.82 -11.35 -9.79
N ASP A 129 -21.83 -10.41 -10.74
CA ASP A 129 -21.75 -8.98 -10.45
C ASP A 129 -22.94 -8.46 -9.62
N GLN A 130 -24.15 -8.99 -9.86
CA GLN A 130 -25.36 -8.71 -9.07
C GLN A 130 -25.29 -9.31 -7.66
N ILE A 131 -24.86 -10.57 -7.51
CA ILE A 131 -24.72 -11.21 -6.18
C ILE A 131 -23.63 -10.52 -5.36
N LEU A 132 -22.56 -10.04 -6.00
CA LEU A 132 -21.49 -9.28 -5.35
C LEU A 132 -21.90 -7.84 -5.00
N ASP A 133 -22.73 -7.16 -5.81
CA ASP A 133 -23.38 -5.92 -5.36
C ASP A 133 -24.27 -6.22 -4.13
N GLY A 134 -25.07 -7.29 -4.14
CA GLY A 134 -25.87 -7.68 -2.98
C GLY A 134 -25.06 -7.97 -1.72
N LEU A 135 -23.94 -8.69 -1.85
CA LEU A 135 -23.05 -8.99 -0.73
C LEU A 135 -22.35 -7.72 -0.21
N ALA A 136 -22.08 -6.76 -1.09
CA ALA A 136 -21.49 -5.47 -0.74
C ALA A 136 -22.48 -4.52 -0.03
N ALA A 137 -23.79 -4.71 -0.23
CA ALA A 137 -24.84 -3.89 0.40
C ALA A 137 -24.92 -4.07 1.92
N HIS A 138 -24.52 -5.24 2.42
CA HIS A 138 -24.42 -5.56 3.86
C HIS A 138 -23.25 -4.84 4.57
N SER A 139 -22.76 -3.71 4.03
CA SER A 139 -21.68 -2.91 4.63
C SER A 139 -21.80 -1.42 4.28
N SER A 140 -21.79 -0.58 5.33
CA SER A 140 -21.80 0.88 5.26
C SER A 140 -20.62 1.52 4.50
N PHE A 141 -19.57 0.75 4.19
CA PHE A 141 -18.40 1.24 3.47
C PHE A 141 -18.51 1.16 1.92
N SER A 142 -19.58 0.56 1.40
CA SER A 142 -19.83 0.39 -0.05
C SER A 142 -20.57 1.59 -0.65
N GLN A 143 -20.09 2.15 -1.78
CA GLN A 143 -20.90 3.05 -2.63
C GLN A 143 -21.70 2.26 -3.65
N LEU A 144 -22.73 1.55 -3.17
CA LEU A 144 -23.82 1.16 -4.05
C LEU A 144 -24.75 2.34 -4.21
N SER A 145 -25.10 2.66 -5.46
CA SER A 145 -26.01 3.73 -5.82
C SER A 145 -27.41 3.40 -5.26
N GLN A 146 -27.78 4.00 -4.13
CA GLN A 146 -29.05 3.75 -3.45
C GLN A 146 -30.22 4.15 -4.37
N PRO A 147 -31.28 3.34 -4.47
CA PRO A 147 -32.29 3.14 -3.41
C PRO A 147 -32.18 1.77 -2.69
N PRO A 148 -33.02 1.45 -1.69
CA PRO A 148 -33.04 0.13 -1.05
C PRO A 148 -33.36 -0.98 -2.06
N LEU A 149 -32.36 -1.79 -2.36
CA LEU A 149 -32.52 -3.11 -2.95
C LEU A 149 -32.65 -4.10 -1.81
N ASN A 150 -33.82 -4.77 -1.71
CA ASN A 150 -34.06 -5.86 -0.77
C ASN A 150 -33.26 -7.10 -1.18
N PHE A 151 -31.94 -7.04 -0.98
CA PHE A 151 -31.05 -8.17 -1.19
C PHE A 151 -31.30 -9.26 -0.13
N PRO A 152 -31.19 -10.54 -0.50
CA PRO A 152 -31.13 -11.64 0.46
C PRO A 152 -30.05 -11.43 1.52
N ALA A 153 -30.21 -12.10 2.67
CA ALA A 153 -29.23 -12.07 3.76
C ALA A 153 -27.81 -12.47 3.28
N GLN A 154 -26.79 -11.93 3.96
CA GLN A 154 -25.37 -12.15 3.61
C GLN A 154 -25.03 -13.64 3.47
N ASP A 155 -25.62 -14.51 4.29
CA ASP A 155 -25.40 -15.95 4.25
C ASP A 155 -26.19 -16.68 3.17
N ALA A 156 -27.41 -16.25 2.84
CA ALA A 156 -28.14 -16.74 1.68
C ALA A 156 -27.40 -16.42 0.37
N LEU A 157 -26.81 -15.22 0.25
CA LEU A 157 -25.97 -14.83 -0.89
C LEU A 157 -24.68 -15.66 -0.97
N LEU A 158 -24.01 -15.90 0.16
CA LEU A 158 -22.83 -16.77 0.22
C LEU A 158 -23.18 -18.25 -0.05
N THR A 159 -24.33 -18.74 0.41
CA THR A 159 -24.81 -20.10 0.11
C THR A 159 -25.06 -20.25 -1.39
N ARG A 160 -25.75 -19.29 -2.02
CA ARG A 160 -25.94 -19.27 -3.48
C ARG A 160 -24.62 -19.29 -4.24
N LEU A 161 -23.58 -18.61 -3.76
CA LEU A 161 -22.26 -18.61 -4.40
C LEU A 161 -21.48 -19.91 -4.21
N TYR A 162 -21.41 -20.44 -2.99
CA TYR A 162 -20.47 -21.52 -2.61
C TYR A 162 -21.08 -22.92 -2.54
N ARG A 163 -22.41 -23.03 -2.52
CA ARG A 163 -23.15 -24.31 -2.50
C ARG A 163 -23.97 -24.50 -3.77
N ASP A 164 -24.80 -23.52 -4.11
CA ASP A 164 -25.89 -23.72 -5.09
C ASP A 164 -25.49 -23.39 -6.55
N SER A 165 -24.32 -22.76 -6.75
CA SER A 165 -23.87 -22.27 -8.06
C SER A 165 -23.33 -23.34 -9.01
N ASN A 166 -22.94 -24.52 -8.49
CA ASN A 166 -22.15 -25.54 -9.20
C ASN A 166 -20.84 -25.02 -9.86
N LEU A 167 -20.29 -23.90 -9.37
CA LEU A 167 -19.01 -23.36 -9.84
C LEU A 167 -17.84 -24.28 -9.50
N SER A 168 -16.86 -24.33 -10.39
CA SER A 168 -15.64 -25.11 -10.22
C SER A 168 -14.84 -24.67 -8.97
N PRO A 169 -14.06 -25.56 -8.32
CA PRO A 169 -13.24 -25.18 -7.15
C PRO A 169 -12.33 -23.97 -7.39
N TYR A 170 -11.84 -23.78 -8.62
CA TYR A 170 -11.04 -22.61 -8.99
C TYR A 170 -11.89 -21.34 -9.19
N SER A 171 -13.11 -21.44 -9.71
CA SER A 171 -14.04 -20.31 -9.74
C SER A 171 -14.47 -19.89 -8.34
N LEU A 172 -14.66 -20.83 -7.40
CA LEU A 172 -14.88 -20.51 -5.98
C LEU A 172 -13.64 -19.85 -5.33
N CYS A 173 -12.44 -20.37 -5.61
CA CYS A 173 -11.16 -19.75 -5.21
C CYS A 173 -11.07 -18.28 -5.66
N LEU A 174 -11.45 -18.02 -6.90
CA LEU A 174 -11.48 -16.69 -7.50
C LEU A 174 -12.53 -15.78 -6.84
N ILE A 175 -13.75 -16.26 -6.61
CA ILE A 175 -14.79 -15.50 -5.92
C ILE A 175 -14.37 -15.13 -4.50
N THR A 176 -13.73 -16.03 -3.76
CA THR A 176 -13.16 -15.70 -2.43
C THR A 176 -12.19 -14.52 -2.53
N GLN A 177 -11.33 -14.49 -3.55
CA GLN A 177 -10.37 -13.40 -3.73
C GLN A 177 -10.98 -12.12 -4.33
N ILE A 178 -12.11 -12.19 -5.04
CA ILE A 178 -12.90 -11.01 -5.46
C ILE A 178 -13.61 -10.38 -4.26
N ILE A 179 -14.12 -11.19 -3.33
CA ILE A 179 -14.73 -10.73 -2.06
C ILE A 179 -13.67 -10.12 -1.13
N LEU A 180 -12.48 -10.73 -1.03
CA LEU A 180 -11.34 -10.14 -0.32
C LEU A 180 -10.69 -8.96 -1.06
N ARG A 181 -11.09 -8.72 -2.32
CA ARG A 181 -10.57 -7.69 -3.23
C ARG A 181 -9.07 -7.80 -3.52
N ASP A 182 -8.48 -9.00 -3.43
CA ASP A 182 -7.06 -9.24 -3.70
C ASP A 182 -6.82 -10.42 -4.66
N LEU A 183 -6.62 -10.12 -5.96
CA LEU A 183 -6.27 -11.13 -6.96
C LEU A 183 -4.76 -11.43 -7.05
N ARG A 184 -3.88 -10.73 -6.31
CA ARG A 184 -2.42 -11.01 -6.30
C ARG A 184 -2.07 -12.49 -6.04
N PRO A 185 -2.76 -13.26 -5.17
CA PRO A 185 -2.43 -14.67 -4.89
C PRO A 185 -2.67 -15.62 -6.08
N LEU A 186 -3.47 -15.18 -7.06
CA LEU A 186 -3.88 -15.95 -8.24
C LEU A 186 -3.16 -15.44 -9.51
N LEU A 187 -3.00 -14.12 -9.64
CA LEU A 187 -2.31 -13.48 -10.76
C LEU A 187 -0.78 -13.49 -10.63
N ASN A 188 -0.22 -13.56 -9.42
CA ASN A 188 1.21 -13.75 -9.16
C ASN A 188 1.42 -14.97 -8.24
N PRO A 189 1.21 -16.20 -8.74
CA PRO A 189 1.35 -17.41 -7.94
C PRO A 189 2.81 -17.60 -7.46
N LEU A 190 2.94 -18.26 -6.31
CA LEU A 190 4.24 -18.68 -5.78
C LEU A 190 4.81 -19.84 -6.62
N PRO A 191 6.14 -19.92 -6.80
CA PRO A 191 6.77 -20.94 -7.64
C PRO A 191 6.77 -22.32 -6.97
N SER A 192 6.57 -23.36 -7.77
CA SER A 192 6.68 -24.76 -7.34
C SER A 192 8.15 -25.17 -7.14
N LEU A 193 8.68 -24.99 -5.93
CA LEU A 193 10.04 -25.43 -5.59
C LEU A 193 10.10 -26.96 -5.44
N ARG A 194 11.12 -27.59 -6.06
CA ARG A 194 11.36 -29.04 -5.97
C ARG A 194 11.73 -29.51 -4.55
N ALA A 195 12.28 -28.62 -3.72
CA ALA A 195 12.57 -28.87 -2.32
C ALA A 195 11.93 -27.77 -1.47
N ARG A 196 11.22 -28.14 -0.40
CA ARG A 196 10.68 -27.21 0.60
C ARG A 196 11.79 -26.71 1.53
N ASN A 197 12.67 -25.84 1.02
CA ASN A 197 13.43 -24.93 1.87
C ASN A 197 12.77 -23.53 1.82
N PRO A 198 12.10 -23.09 2.89
CA PRO A 198 11.39 -21.82 2.90
C PRO A 198 12.28 -20.60 2.59
N THR A 199 13.53 -20.62 3.09
CA THR A 199 14.47 -19.52 2.83
C THR A 199 14.91 -19.43 1.38
N ALA A 200 14.82 -20.52 0.60
CA ALA A 200 15.13 -20.48 -0.83
C ALA A 200 14.16 -19.58 -1.62
N MET A 201 12.93 -19.33 -1.13
CA MET A 201 12.05 -18.32 -1.72
C MET A 201 12.57 -16.90 -1.50
N LEU A 202 13.24 -16.63 -0.38
CA LEU A 202 13.87 -15.32 -0.12
C LEU A 202 15.00 -15.03 -1.11
N ARG A 203 15.68 -16.04 -1.66
CA ARG A 203 16.69 -15.87 -2.71
C ARG A 203 16.12 -15.53 -4.09
N LEU A 204 14.83 -15.74 -4.33
CA LEU A 204 14.18 -15.37 -5.59
C LEU A 204 13.91 -13.86 -5.64
N LYS A 205 14.14 -13.21 -6.78
CA LYS A 205 13.76 -11.81 -6.98
C LYS A 205 12.23 -11.68 -6.92
N SER A 206 11.71 -10.64 -6.25
CA SER A 206 10.27 -10.35 -6.21
C SER A 206 9.67 -10.12 -7.60
N THR A 207 10.49 -9.64 -8.55
CA THR A 207 10.15 -9.48 -9.98
C THR A 207 10.09 -10.78 -10.78
N ALA A 208 10.49 -11.94 -10.22
CA ALA A 208 10.46 -13.24 -10.91
C ALA A 208 9.05 -13.89 -10.96
N GLY A 209 8.00 -13.06 -10.98
CA GLY A 209 6.61 -13.47 -11.23
C GLY A 209 6.20 -13.25 -12.68
N PRO A 210 5.01 -13.74 -13.11
CA PRO A 210 4.47 -13.43 -14.42
C PRO A 210 4.16 -11.93 -14.56
N THR A 211 4.35 -11.38 -15.77
CA THR A 211 3.95 -9.99 -16.07
C THR A 211 2.44 -9.83 -15.87
N GLN A 212 2.05 -8.84 -15.07
CA GLN A 212 0.65 -8.59 -14.72
C GLN A 212 -0.06 -7.76 -15.80
N LEU A 213 -1.37 -7.98 -15.98
CA LEU A 213 -2.20 -7.09 -16.81
C LEU A 213 -2.45 -5.78 -16.04
N ASP A 214 -1.92 -4.66 -16.53
CA ASP A 214 -2.23 -3.36 -15.95
C ASP A 214 -3.61 -2.84 -16.41
N LEU A 215 -4.24 -2.05 -15.55
CA LEU A 215 -5.56 -1.46 -15.77
C LEU A 215 -5.64 -0.64 -17.07
N VAL A 216 -4.58 0.09 -17.41
CA VAL A 216 -4.59 1.02 -18.56
C VAL A 216 -4.40 0.25 -19.87
N ALA A 217 -3.61 -0.82 -19.89
CA ALA A 217 -3.58 -1.77 -21.01
C ALA A 217 -4.92 -2.52 -21.15
N ALA A 218 -5.56 -2.94 -20.05
CA ALA A 218 -6.89 -3.55 -20.12
C ALA A 218 -7.93 -2.56 -20.70
N MET A 219 -7.93 -1.30 -20.27
CA MET A 219 -8.73 -0.22 -20.86
C MET A 219 -8.46 -0.06 -22.36
N ARG A 220 -7.19 0.01 -22.80
CA ARG A 220 -6.83 0.09 -24.23
C ARG A 220 -7.32 -1.10 -25.04
N CYS A 221 -7.37 -2.29 -24.45
CA CYS A 221 -7.90 -3.50 -25.12
C CYS A 221 -9.43 -3.52 -25.19
N TRP A 222 -10.12 -2.80 -24.30
CA TRP A 222 -11.57 -2.65 -24.31
C TRP A 222 -12.01 -1.52 -25.25
N HIS A 223 -11.48 -0.30 -25.08
CA HIS A 223 -11.78 0.85 -25.94
C HIS A 223 -10.67 1.92 -25.89
N PRO A 224 -10.23 2.50 -27.03
CA PRO A 224 -9.09 3.43 -27.08
C PRO A 224 -9.28 4.72 -26.26
N HIS A 225 -10.52 5.20 -26.06
CA HIS A 225 -10.80 6.42 -25.29
C HIS A 225 -10.87 6.20 -23.77
N MET A 226 -11.12 4.97 -23.31
CA MET A 226 -11.31 4.66 -21.88
C MET A 226 -10.11 5.04 -20.99
N PRO A 227 -8.84 4.84 -21.41
CA PRO A 227 -7.68 5.35 -20.69
C PRO A 227 -7.71 6.87 -20.48
N GLY A 228 -8.06 7.64 -21.53
CA GLY A 228 -8.04 9.10 -21.51
C GLY A 228 -9.09 9.68 -20.57
N LEU A 229 -10.29 9.12 -20.58
CA LEU A 229 -11.37 9.45 -19.64
C LEU A 229 -10.96 9.17 -18.19
N TYR A 230 -10.30 8.04 -17.93
CA TYR A 230 -9.92 7.64 -16.57
C TYR A 230 -8.74 8.44 -16.02
N THR A 231 -7.71 8.73 -16.83
CA THR A 231 -6.48 9.39 -16.35
C THR A 231 -6.45 10.90 -16.53
N ARG A 232 -7.33 11.49 -17.34
CA ARG A 232 -7.40 12.96 -17.55
C ARG A 232 -8.77 13.55 -17.19
N GLY A 233 -9.59 12.81 -16.45
CA GLY A 233 -10.93 13.28 -16.08
C GLY A 233 -11.57 12.50 -14.94
N MET A 234 -12.51 11.63 -15.28
CA MET A 234 -13.57 11.16 -14.38
C MET A 234 -13.11 10.18 -13.29
N GLY A 235 -11.95 9.53 -13.44
CA GLY A 235 -11.32 8.72 -12.39
C GLY A 235 -12.08 7.49 -11.85
N ASP A 236 -13.27 7.19 -12.40
CA ASP A 236 -14.12 6.05 -12.06
C ASP A 236 -14.13 5.01 -13.21
N LEU A 237 -14.27 3.73 -12.87
CA LEU A 237 -14.24 2.64 -13.85
C LEU A 237 -15.59 2.41 -14.54
N ASP A 238 -16.67 2.48 -13.77
CA ASP A 238 -18.01 2.17 -14.24
C ASP A 238 -18.46 3.22 -15.26
N LEU A 239 -18.29 4.49 -14.91
CA LEU A 239 -18.62 5.64 -15.74
C LEU A 239 -17.75 5.71 -17.01
N CYS A 240 -16.46 5.42 -16.90
CA CYS A 240 -15.58 5.34 -18.07
C CYS A 240 -15.96 4.19 -19.03
N ALA A 241 -16.46 3.07 -18.51
CA ALA A 241 -16.96 1.95 -19.33
C ALA A 241 -18.31 2.29 -19.98
N ASP A 242 -19.27 2.83 -19.22
CA ASP A 242 -20.58 3.25 -19.72
C ASP A 242 -20.46 4.35 -20.79
N THR A 243 -19.52 5.29 -20.64
CA THR A 243 -19.30 6.41 -21.59
C THR A 243 -18.73 5.94 -22.92
N VAL A 244 -18.00 4.80 -22.97
CA VAL A 244 -17.45 4.25 -24.22
C VAL A 244 -18.28 3.14 -24.84
N GLU A 245 -19.22 2.52 -24.10
CA GLU A 245 -20.08 1.46 -24.61
C GLU A 245 -20.89 1.82 -25.88
N PRO A 246 -21.42 3.05 -26.07
CA PRO A 246 -22.11 3.44 -27.30
C PRO A 246 -21.20 3.98 -28.42
N LEU A 247 -19.88 4.08 -28.21
CA LEU A 247 -18.97 4.73 -29.15
C LEU A 247 -18.29 3.73 -30.11
N SER A 248 -18.04 4.19 -31.33
CA SER A 248 -17.15 3.50 -32.26
C SER A 248 -15.68 3.85 -31.93
N PRO A 249 -14.74 2.88 -31.95
CA PRO A 249 -13.31 3.14 -31.74
C PRO A 249 -12.66 4.14 -32.71
N ALA A 250 -13.32 4.48 -33.82
CA ALA A 250 -12.85 5.41 -34.84
C ALA A 250 -13.50 6.82 -34.77
N GLN A 251 -14.46 7.05 -33.88
CA GLN A 251 -15.05 8.38 -33.66
C GLN A 251 -14.09 9.30 -32.89
N ALA A 252 -14.35 10.62 -32.90
CA ALA A 252 -13.67 11.54 -32.01
C ALA A 252 -13.96 11.17 -30.53
N GLY A 253 -12.93 11.20 -29.68
CA GLY A 253 -13.07 10.87 -28.28
C GLY A 253 -13.86 11.93 -27.49
N PRO A 254 -14.67 11.53 -26.49
CA PRO A 254 -15.37 12.46 -25.61
C PRO A 254 -14.42 13.36 -24.83
N SER A 255 -14.90 14.54 -24.44
CA SER A 255 -14.14 15.51 -23.66
C SER A 255 -13.62 14.90 -22.34
N CYS A 256 -12.35 15.18 -22.04
CA CYS A 256 -11.67 14.69 -20.84
C CYS A 256 -11.52 15.85 -19.85
N GLY A 257 -12.17 15.76 -18.70
CA GLY A 257 -12.04 16.75 -17.63
C GLY A 257 -12.57 16.25 -16.30
N ALA A 258 -12.25 16.97 -15.23
CA ALA A 258 -12.86 16.73 -13.92
C ALA A 258 -14.38 16.94 -14.01
N ARG A 259 -15.18 16.09 -13.35
CA ARG A 259 -16.64 16.24 -13.30
C ARG A 259 -17.10 16.30 -11.85
N VAL A 260 -17.93 17.29 -11.54
CA VAL A 260 -18.49 17.49 -10.20
C VAL A 260 -19.21 16.23 -9.72
N GLY A 261 -18.94 15.84 -8.48
CA GLY A 261 -19.48 14.63 -7.87
C GLY A 261 -18.88 13.31 -8.36
N VAL A 262 -17.74 13.32 -9.06
CA VAL A 262 -16.99 12.10 -9.46
C VAL A 262 -15.50 12.27 -9.14
N ASN A 263 -14.87 11.30 -8.46
CA ASN A 263 -13.51 11.47 -7.94
C ASN A 263 -12.44 11.71 -9.04
N VAL A 264 -11.69 12.81 -8.93
CA VAL A 264 -10.48 13.02 -9.75
C VAL A 264 -9.37 12.09 -9.24
N GLN A 265 -8.55 11.53 -10.14
CA GLN A 265 -7.40 10.71 -9.75
C GLN A 265 -6.40 11.49 -8.89
N ILE A 266 -5.84 10.82 -7.88
CA ILE A 266 -4.82 11.40 -6.99
C ILE A 266 -3.42 11.17 -7.61
N PRO A 267 -2.60 12.22 -7.81
CA PRO A 267 -1.25 12.09 -8.36
C PRO A 267 -0.35 11.14 -7.54
N LYS A 268 0.28 10.16 -8.22
CA LYS A 268 1.21 9.22 -7.59
C LYS A 268 2.57 9.87 -7.34
N CYS A 269 2.75 10.42 -6.14
CA CYS A 269 4.03 11.02 -5.72
C CYS A 269 5.20 10.01 -5.74
N ILE A 270 6.43 10.50 -5.88
CA ILE A 270 7.68 9.76 -5.68
C ILE A 270 8.16 10.00 -4.23
N LYS A 271 9.05 9.14 -3.70
CA LYS A 271 9.73 9.37 -2.41
C LYS A 271 11.17 9.83 -2.67
N GLY A 272 11.52 11.05 -2.25
CA GLY A 272 12.91 11.51 -2.29
C GLY A 272 13.73 10.84 -1.18
N ARG A 273 14.89 10.29 -1.53
CA ARG A 273 15.82 9.60 -0.62
C ARG A 273 16.96 10.48 -0.09
N SER A 274 17.12 11.65 -0.69
CA SER A 274 17.93 12.78 -0.24
C SER A 274 17.42 14.05 -0.94
N VAL A 275 17.95 15.22 -0.58
CA VAL A 275 17.62 16.48 -1.29
C VAL A 275 18.05 16.42 -2.76
N ASP A 276 19.26 15.92 -3.04
CA ASP A 276 19.78 15.77 -4.41
C ASP A 276 18.96 14.75 -5.24
N ASP A 277 18.53 13.66 -4.61
CA ASP A 277 17.64 12.66 -5.22
C ASP A 277 16.28 13.27 -5.59
N ALA A 278 15.68 14.03 -4.67
CA ALA A 278 14.40 14.69 -4.91
C ALA A 278 14.47 15.70 -6.07
N LEU A 279 15.60 16.40 -6.23
CA LEU A 279 15.81 17.38 -7.32
C LEU A 279 16.01 16.74 -8.70
N LYS A 280 16.41 15.46 -8.81
CA LYS A 280 16.56 14.76 -10.11
C LYS A 280 15.24 14.65 -10.89
N HIS A 281 14.10 14.80 -10.23
CA HIS A 281 12.79 14.79 -10.87
C HIS A 281 12.38 16.14 -11.49
N PHE A 282 13.09 17.22 -11.17
CA PHE A 282 12.81 18.58 -11.67
C PHE A 282 13.95 19.13 -12.53
N VAL A 283 15.19 18.75 -12.22
CA VAL A 283 16.42 19.13 -12.93
C VAL A 283 17.10 17.85 -13.43
N HIS A 284 16.77 17.45 -14.66
CA HIS A 284 17.23 16.22 -15.31
C HIS A 284 18.09 16.54 -16.55
N ILE A 285 19.13 15.74 -16.81
CA ILE A 285 19.97 15.89 -17.99
C ILE A 285 19.16 15.49 -19.23
N GLY A 286 19.24 16.27 -20.32
CA GLY A 286 18.54 16.01 -21.57
C GLY A 286 17.07 16.46 -21.64
N GLN A 287 16.57 17.21 -20.63
CA GLN A 287 15.28 17.89 -20.71
C GLN A 287 15.35 19.31 -20.12
N LYS A 288 14.50 20.22 -20.59
CA LYS A 288 14.34 21.56 -19.97
C LYS A 288 13.96 21.38 -18.48
N PRO A 289 14.70 21.95 -17.51
CA PRO A 289 14.33 21.85 -16.10
C PRO A 289 12.97 22.54 -15.84
N ALA A 290 12.34 22.19 -14.71
CA ALA A 290 11.28 23.03 -14.16
C ALA A 290 11.89 24.39 -13.77
N ALA A 291 11.25 25.50 -14.16
CA ALA A 291 11.79 26.84 -13.88
C ALA A 291 11.78 27.18 -12.37
N GLU A 292 10.75 26.70 -11.66
CA GLU A 292 10.57 26.95 -10.24
C GLU A 292 9.98 25.72 -9.55
N ILE A 293 10.57 25.33 -8.41
CA ILE A 293 10.17 24.20 -7.60
C ILE A 293 9.49 24.75 -6.34
N TRP A 294 8.22 24.40 -6.15
CA TRP A 294 7.48 24.73 -4.95
C TRP A 294 7.68 23.64 -3.91
N ALA A 295 8.29 23.99 -2.78
CA ALA A 295 8.42 23.14 -1.61
C ALA A 295 7.25 23.45 -0.65
N GLU A 296 6.14 22.71 -0.78
CA GLU A 296 4.98 22.81 0.10
C GLU A 296 5.19 22.04 1.41
N THR A 297 4.75 22.60 2.54
CA THR A 297 4.72 21.91 3.84
C THR A 297 3.78 20.71 3.79
N LYS A 298 4.22 19.55 4.31
CA LYS A 298 3.47 18.28 4.23
C LYS A 298 2.74 17.96 5.54
N TYR A 299 1.72 18.73 5.87
CA TYR A 299 0.83 18.57 7.04
C TYR A 299 0.37 17.13 7.29
N ASP A 300 0.39 16.69 8.56
CA ASP A 300 0.06 15.32 8.99
C ASP A 300 -1.44 15.11 9.25
N GLY A 301 -2.24 15.16 8.19
CA GLY A 301 -3.69 15.01 8.25
C GLY A 301 -4.23 13.82 7.45
N TYR A 302 -5.48 13.94 7.03
CA TYR A 302 -6.02 13.13 5.93
C TYR A 302 -6.45 13.99 4.75
N ARG A 303 -6.01 13.59 3.55
CA ARG A 303 -6.43 14.21 2.30
C ARG A 303 -7.93 14.06 2.02
N MET A 304 -8.55 15.18 1.67
CA MET A 304 -9.96 15.36 1.39
C MET A 304 -10.14 16.11 0.06
N GLN A 305 -10.75 15.44 -0.93
CA GLN A 305 -11.14 16.06 -2.20
C GLN A 305 -12.60 16.48 -2.10
N ILE A 306 -12.85 17.77 -2.24
CA ILE A 306 -14.13 18.43 -1.94
C ILE A 306 -14.78 18.84 -3.26
N HIS A 307 -16.00 18.41 -3.50
CA HIS A 307 -16.83 18.82 -4.64
C HIS A 307 -17.99 19.63 -4.10
N VAL A 308 -18.26 20.80 -4.69
CA VAL A 308 -19.43 21.62 -4.35
C VAL A 308 -20.17 21.97 -5.63
N GLU A 309 -21.49 21.76 -5.63
CA GLU A 309 -22.45 22.15 -6.65
C GLU A 309 -23.42 23.17 -6.03
N ILE A 310 -23.60 24.31 -6.66
CA ILE A 310 -24.46 25.43 -6.23
C ILE A 310 -25.58 25.55 -7.27
N ARG A 311 -26.82 25.37 -6.84
CA ARG A 311 -28.01 25.44 -7.72
C ARG A 311 -28.76 26.75 -7.54
N ASN A 312 -28.83 27.21 -6.29
CA ASN A 312 -29.15 28.58 -5.89
C ASN A 312 -28.35 28.87 -4.60
N GLN A 313 -28.58 30.01 -3.93
CA GLN A 313 -27.77 30.36 -2.74
C GLN A 313 -28.07 29.51 -1.49
N ASP A 314 -29.21 28.82 -1.47
CA ASP A 314 -29.68 27.98 -0.36
C ASP A 314 -29.58 26.47 -0.66
N ASP A 315 -29.52 26.08 -1.94
CA ASP A 315 -29.32 24.71 -2.44
C ASP A 315 -27.85 24.50 -2.87
N VAL A 316 -27.04 24.08 -1.90
CA VAL A 316 -25.60 23.78 -2.06
C VAL A 316 -25.33 22.31 -1.72
N SER A 317 -24.97 21.52 -2.73
CA SER A 317 -24.60 20.11 -2.58
C SER A 317 -23.10 19.94 -2.41
N ILE A 318 -22.66 19.54 -1.21
CA ILE A 318 -21.28 19.12 -0.94
C ILE A 318 -21.16 17.60 -1.15
N ARG A 319 -20.10 17.15 -1.83
CA ARG A 319 -19.67 15.74 -1.85
C ARG A 319 -18.17 15.63 -1.58
N ILE A 320 -17.77 14.70 -0.72
CA ILE A 320 -16.39 14.57 -0.25
C ILE A 320 -15.84 13.18 -0.59
N PHE A 321 -14.69 13.12 -1.26
CA PHE A 321 -13.95 11.89 -1.51
C PHE A 321 -12.67 11.83 -0.67
N SER A 322 -12.49 10.70 0.01
CA SER A 322 -11.25 10.37 0.71
C SER A 322 -10.14 9.96 -0.26
N LYS A 323 -8.89 10.00 0.21
CA LYS A 323 -7.70 9.39 -0.42
C LYS A 323 -7.91 7.97 -1.00
N SER A 324 -8.87 7.20 -0.50
CA SER A 324 -9.18 5.84 -0.93
C SER A 324 -10.17 5.74 -2.11
N LYS A 325 -10.54 6.87 -2.71
CA LYS A 325 -11.70 7.06 -3.62
C LYS A 325 -13.06 6.79 -2.98
N ARG A 326 -13.13 6.40 -1.70
CA ARG A 326 -14.40 6.30 -0.95
C ARG A 326 -14.97 7.69 -0.77
N GLU A 327 -16.16 7.92 -1.31
CA GLU A 327 -17.14 8.93 -0.90
C GLU A 327 -17.27 8.88 0.64
N SER A 328 -17.35 10.01 1.31
CA SER A 328 -17.28 10.12 2.78
C SER A 328 -17.95 11.39 3.31
N THR A 329 -18.96 11.90 2.62
CA THR A 329 -19.63 13.17 2.98
C THR A 329 -20.23 13.13 4.39
N ALA A 330 -20.78 11.97 4.78
CA ALA A 330 -21.33 11.71 6.11
C ALA A 330 -20.24 11.62 7.20
N ASP A 331 -19.14 10.86 6.98
CA ASP A 331 -18.03 10.75 7.95
C ASP A 331 -17.26 12.07 8.18
N ARG A 332 -17.65 13.13 7.45
CA ARG A 332 -16.98 14.43 7.38
C ARG A 332 -17.92 15.59 7.67
N LEU A 333 -19.12 15.35 8.20
CA LEU A 333 -20.13 16.39 8.44
C LEU A 333 -19.56 17.64 9.15
N ASN A 334 -18.66 17.45 10.13
CA ASN A 334 -17.98 18.53 10.87
C ASN A 334 -17.01 19.40 10.04
N THR A 335 -16.76 19.10 8.75
CA THR A 335 -16.05 20.00 7.82
C THR A 335 -16.98 20.85 6.96
N HIS A 336 -18.29 20.56 6.88
CA HIS A 336 -19.19 21.23 5.93
C HIS A 336 -19.35 22.72 6.24
N ALA A 337 -19.58 23.08 7.50
CA ALA A 337 -19.63 24.48 7.93
C ALA A 337 -18.32 25.24 7.63
N ILE A 338 -17.17 24.56 7.74
CA ILE A 338 -15.86 25.13 7.40
C ILE A 338 -15.74 25.35 5.88
N ILE A 339 -16.17 24.38 5.06
CA ILE A 339 -16.18 24.49 3.60
C ILE A 339 -17.04 25.67 3.15
N LEU A 340 -18.27 25.80 3.67
CA LEU A 340 -19.19 26.88 3.31
C LEU A 340 -18.63 28.26 3.72
N SER A 341 -18.13 28.38 4.95
CA SER A 341 -17.45 29.59 5.45
C SER A 341 -16.24 29.98 4.57
N ALA A 342 -15.38 29.01 4.27
CA ALA A 342 -14.21 29.19 3.40
C ALA A 342 -14.58 29.58 1.97
N LEU A 343 -15.77 29.23 1.47
CA LEU A 343 -16.27 29.61 0.15
C LEU A 343 -17.12 30.90 0.15
N GLY A 344 -17.36 31.51 1.31
CA GLY A 344 -18.23 32.68 1.43
C GLY A 344 -19.70 32.38 1.12
N LEU A 345 -20.15 31.16 1.42
CA LEU A 345 -21.53 30.69 1.28
C LEU A 345 -22.23 30.71 2.66
N PRO A 346 -23.58 30.78 2.70
CA PRO A 346 -24.32 30.63 3.94
C PRO A 346 -24.00 29.30 4.64
N ILE A 347 -24.07 29.27 5.97
CA ILE A 347 -23.94 28.06 6.78
C ILE A 347 -25.34 27.74 7.33
N PRO A 348 -26.04 26.69 6.86
CA PRO A 348 -27.32 26.29 7.42
C PRO A 348 -27.23 25.88 8.90
N ASP A 349 -28.22 26.29 9.71
CA ASP A 349 -28.26 26.07 11.16
C ASP A 349 -28.24 24.60 11.59
N HIS A 350 -28.59 23.67 10.69
CA HIS A 350 -28.59 22.24 10.95
C HIS A 350 -27.19 21.60 10.85
N LEU A 351 -26.18 22.32 10.35
CA LEU A 351 -24.81 21.81 10.26
C LEU A 351 -24.06 22.02 11.58
N PRO A 352 -23.27 21.03 12.05
CA PRO A 352 -22.41 21.22 13.21
C PRO A 352 -21.32 22.24 12.89
N ALA A 353 -21.36 23.38 13.59
CA ALA A 353 -20.39 24.46 13.49
C ALA A 353 -19.81 24.75 14.89
N HIS A 354 -18.48 24.92 14.98
CA HIS A 354 -17.85 25.32 16.24
C HIS A 354 -18.15 26.80 16.54
N PRO A 355 -18.42 27.20 17.80
CA PRO A 355 -18.75 28.59 18.12
C PRO A 355 -17.70 29.61 17.67
N ALA A 356 -16.41 29.26 17.71
CA ALA A 356 -15.34 30.14 17.24
C ALA A 356 -15.36 30.33 15.71
N LEU A 357 -15.86 29.36 14.94
CA LEU A 357 -16.06 29.52 13.49
C LEU A 357 -17.14 30.58 13.21
N GLN A 358 -18.29 30.49 13.89
CA GLN A 358 -19.38 31.48 13.73
C GLN A 358 -18.96 32.89 14.17
N ALA A 359 -18.14 33.00 15.24
CA ALA A 359 -17.58 34.27 15.68
C ALA A 359 -16.59 34.88 14.66
N ARG A 360 -15.70 34.04 14.09
CA ARG A 360 -14.64 34.48 13.15
C ARG A 360 -15.13 34.68 11.71
N ALA A 361 -16.24 34.08 11.29
CA ALA A 361 -16.76 34.14 9.91
C ALA A 361 -17.40 35.48 9.49
N LYS A 362 -17.30 36.54 10.30
CA LYS A 362 -18.06 37.79 10.11
C LYS A 362 -17.45 38.77 9.09
N ALA A 363 -17.52 38.40 7.80
CA ALA A 363 -17.50 39.34 6.68
C ALA A 363 -18.14 38.72 5.42
N ILE A 364 -19.40 39.08 5.11
CA ILE A 364 -20.08 38.60 3.88
C ILE A 364 -19.60 39.43 2.67
N SER A 365 -18.42 39.08 2.16
CA SER A 365 -18.16 39.23 0.73
C SER A 365 -18.91 38.13 -0.03
N ARG A 366 -19.41 38.40 -1.24
CA ARG A 366 -20.11 37.40 -2.07
C ARG A 366 -19.18 36.26 -2.47
N SER A 367 -19.71 35.04 -2.64
CA SER A 367 -18.90 33.92 -3.12
C SER A 367 -18.35 34.20 -4.53
N ALA A 368 -17.16 33.69 -4.81
CA ALA A 368 -16.52 33.79 -6.13
C ALA A 368 -16.99 32.69 -7.11
N ILE A 369 -17.75 31.70 -6.63
CA ILE A 369 -18.24 30.56 -7.40
C ILE A 369 -19.67 30.85 -7.87
N ARG A 370 -19.99 30.55 -9.12
CA ARG A 370 -21.31 30.73 -9.73
C ARG A 370 -22.17 29.47 -9.71
N SER A 371 -21.56 28.31 -9.79
CA SER A 371 -22.22 27.01 -9.98
C SER A 371 -21.47 25.82 -9.37
N SER A 372 -20.13 25.79 -9.36
CA SER A 372 -19.41 24.61 -8.86
C SER A 372 -17.90 24.79 -8.67
N VAL A 373 -17.32 24.00 -7.75
CA VAL A 373 -15.87 23.92 -7.56
C VAL A 373 -15.43 22.49 -7.16
N ILE A 374 -14.20 22.12 -7.52
CA ILE A 374 -13.53 20.95 -6.95
C ILE A 374 -12.20 21.39 -6.33
N LEU A 375 -12.00 21.07 -5.06
CA LEU A 375 -10.86 21.49 -4.23
C LEU A 375 -10.14 20.29 -3.63
N GLU A 376 -8.88 20.48 -3.25
CA GLU A 376 -8.08 19.51 -2.50
C GLU A 376 -7.52 20.17 -1.24
N ALA A 377 -7.76 19.54 -0.09
CA ALA A 377 -7.25 19.96 1.21
C ALA A 377 -6.72 18.77 2.02
N GLU A 378 -5.76 19.02 2.91
CA GLU A 378 -5.44 18.09 3.99
C GLU A 378 -6.21 18.54 5.24
N VAL A 379 -6.85 17.61 5.94
CA VAL A 379 -7.61 17.90 7.17
C VAL A 379 -6.80 17.47 8.38
N VAL A 380 -6.55 18.42 9.27
CA VAL A 380 -5.75 18.25 10.49
C VAL A 380 -6.59 18.56 11.73
N PRO A 381 -6.27 18.01 12.92
CA PRO A 381 -6.88 18.46 14.16
C PRO A 381 -6.24 19.79 14.58
N TYR A 382 -7.04 20.67 15.16
CA TYR A 382 -6.63 21.96 15.71
C TYR A 382 -7.17 22.11 17.12
N ASN A 383 -6.38 22.72 18.01
CA ASN A 383 -6.70 22.94 19.40
C ASN A 383 -6.58 24.43 19.74
N GLU A 384 -7.68 25.02 20.23
CA GLU A 384 -7.82 26.42 20.65
C GLU A 384 -7.26 26.68 22.07
N GLY A 385 -6.99 25.61 22.83
CA GLY A 385 -6.42 25.66 24.18
C GLY A 385 -4.92 25.36 24.21
N ILE A 386 -4.47 24.78 25.32
CA ILE A 386 -3.10 24.32 25.50
C ILE A 386 -3.00 22.86 25.02
N ARG A 387 -2.07 22.59 24.09
CA ARG A 387 -1.77 21.25 23.56
C ARG A 387 -0.84 20.47 24.51
N GLU A 388 -0.78 19.13 24.37
CA GLU A 388 0.19 18.31 25.12
C GLU A 388 1.62 18.89 24.99
N GLY A 389 2.41 18.86 26.08
CA GLY A 389 3.76 19.45 26.12
C GLY A 389 3.81 20.97 26.39
N ASN A 390 2.75 21.55 26.96
CA ASN A 390 2.61 22.99 27.26
C ASN A 390 2.74 23.91 26.03
N ARG A 391 2.39 23.41 24.85
CA ARG A 391 2.40 24.19 23.61
C ARG A 391 1.10 25.01 23.51
N GLY A 392 1.18 26.26 23.08
CA GLY A 392 0.02 27.12 22.81
C GLY A 392 -0.88 26.59 21.67
N PRO A 393 -2.01 27.25 21.38
CA PRO A 393 -2.99 26.79 20.38
C PRO A 393 -2.36 26.56 18.99
N GLY A 394 -2.95 25.65 18.22
CA GLY A 394 -2.42 25.28 16.91
C GLY A 394 -2.85 23.90 16.43
N ILE A 395 -2.24 23.46 15.34
CA ILE A 395 -2.42 22.11 14.78
C ILE A 395 -1.88 21.05 15.77
N GLU A 396 -2.61 19.95 15.92
CA GLU A 396 -2.22 18.80 16.73
C GLU A 396 -1.83 17.59 15.86
N GLU A 397 -1.25 16.58 16.51
CA GLU A 397 -0.80 15.36 15.88
C GLU A 397 -1.98 14.48 15.41
N PHE A 398 -1.76 13.71 14.33
CA PHE A 398 -2.79 12.95 13.61
C PHE A 398 -3.76 12.12 14.49
N TRP A 399 -3.33 11.59 15.63
CA TRP A 399 -4.20 10.78 16.50
C TRP A 399 -5.34 11.57 17.17
N TRP A 400 -5.22 12.90 17.28
CA TRP A 400 -6.27 13.76 17.84
C TRP A 400 -7.48 13.96 16.92
N LEU A 401 -7.40 13.55 15.64
CA LEU A 401 -8.49 13.67 14.66
C LEU A 401 -9.84 13.10 15.13
N GLY A 402 -9.84 12.01 15.91
CA GLY A 402 -11.07 11.43 16.45
C GLY A 402 -11.75 12.33 17.50
N ALA A 403 -10.96 12.94 18.38
CA ALA A 403 -11.45 13.90 19.37
C ALA A 403 -11.89 15.23 18.73
N ALA A 404 -11.19 15.65 17.67
CA ALA A 404 -11.48 16.85 16.89
C ALA A 404 -12.72 16.75 15.97
N GLY A 405 -13.49 15.66 16.05
CA GLY A 405 -14.77 15.52 15.34
C GLY A 405 -14.75 14.67 14.07
N VAL A 406 -13.78 13.77 13.86
CA VAL A 406 -13.90 12.72 12.81
C VAL A 406 -14.85 11.61 13.26
N THR A 407 -16.09 11.66 12.78
CA THR A 407 -17.12 10.63 12.99
C THR A 407 -16.93 9.44 12.03
N ALA A 408 -15.96 8.58 12.34
CA ALA A 408 -15.84 7.27 11.70
C ALA A 408 -16.80 6.27 12.35
N GLU A 409 -17.95 6.00 11.73
CA GLU A 409 -18.93 5.05 12.24
C GLU A 409 -18.42 3.60 12.19
N ALA A 410 -18.18 3.01 13.38
CA ALA A 410 -18.47 1.60 13.72
C ALA A 410 -17.89 1.17 15.08
N THR A 411 -16.73 1.70 15.49
CA THR A 411 -15.99 1.18 16.66
C THR A 411 -15.28 2.26 17.47
N GLY A 412 -15.88 2.65 18.60
CA GLY A 412 -15.29 3.53 19.61
C GLY A 412 -16.38 4.02 20.58
N PRO A 413 -16.07 4.26 21.86
CA PRO A 413 -17.04 4.90 22.77
C PRO A 413 -17.38 6.31 22.27
N ARG A 414 -18.53 6.85 22.70
CA ARG A 414 -18.90 8.25 22.45
C ARG A 414 -17.73 9.17 22.85
N PHE A 415 -17.00 9.68 21.87
CA PHE A 415 -15.94 10.63 22.11
C PHE A 415 -16.56 11.83 22.83
N ARG A 416 -16.02 12.20 23.99
CA ARG A 416 -16.32 13.51 24.56
C ARG A 416 -15.78 14.52 23.56
N ILE A 417 -16.67 15.28 22.93
CA ILE A 417 -16.30 16.43 22.11
C ILE A 417 -15.54 17.35 23.05
N ASP A 418 -14.26 17.53 22.78
CA ASP A 418 -13.43 18.50 23.49
C ASP A 418 -13.74 19.85 22.88
N ASN A 419 -14.33 20.76 23.65
CA ASN A 419 -14.74 22.08 23.16
C ASN A 419 -13.56 22.95 22.70
N HIS A 420 -12.32 22.56 22.99
CA HIS A 420 -11.11 23.18 22.45
C HIS A 420 -10.63 22.57 21.12
N ARG A 421 -11.07 21.36 20.75
CA ARG A 421 -10.58 20.63 19.57
C ARG A 421 -11.60 20.60 18.43
N HIS A 422 -11.15 20.96 17.23
CA HIS A 422 -11.94 20.91 16.00
C HIS A 422 -11.05 20.62 14.78
N LEU A 423 -11.66 20.50 13.60
CA LEU A 423 -10.94 20.29 12.35
C LEU A 423 -10.44 21.62 11.77
N CYS A 424 -9.33 21.56 11.05
CA CYS A 424 -8.81 22.61 10.19
C CYS A 424 -8.60 22.08 8.76
N LEU A 425 -8.92 22.90 7.75
CA LEU A 425 -8.78 22.58 6.34
C LEU A 425 -7.59 23.33 5.72
N VAL A 426 -6.54 22.59 5.38
CA VAL A 426 -5.34 23.11 4.75
C VAL A 426 -5.43 22.93 3.23
N PHE A 427 -5.94 23.93 2.52
CA PHE A 427 -6.20 23.88 1.08
C PHE A 427 -4.91 23.98 0.25
N PHE A 428 -4.73 23.09 -0.74
CA PHE A 428 -3.50 23.02 -1.54
C PHE A 428 -3.67 22.90 -3.06
N ASP A 429 -4.88 22.65 -3.59
CA ASP A 429 -5.14 22.67 -5.04
C ASP A 429 -6.62 22.94 -5.38
N ILE A 430 -6.88 23.36 -6.63
CA ILE A 430 -8.22 23.54 -7.22
C ILE A 430 -8.26 22.88 -8.60
N LEU A 431 -9.24 22.00 -8.81
CA LEU A 431 -9.27 21.05 -9.93
C LEU A 431 -10.33 21.38 -10.98
N HIS A 432 -11.32 22.20 -10.61
CA HIS A 432 -12.46 22.60 -11.43
C HIS A 432 -13.09 23.87 -10.85
N LEU A 433 -13.59 24.76 -11.70
CA LEU A 433 -14.34 25.95 -11.31
C LEU A 433 -15.39 26.28 -12.39
N ASP A 434 -16.65 26.40 -11.99
CA ASP A 434 -17.78 26.84 -12.82
C ASP A 434 -17.92 26.20 -14.21
N GLY A 435 -17.72 24.88 -14.25
CA GLY A 435 -17.78 24.04 -15.45
C GLY A 435 -16.43 23.79 -16.12
N GLU A 436 -15.40 24.60 -15.81
CA GLU A 436 -14.08 24.48 -16.41
C GLU A 436 -13.17 23.53 -15.62
N SER A 437 -12.57 22.57 -16.33
CA SER A 437 -11.70 21.53 -15.77
C SER A 437 -10.24 21.97 -15.74
N LEU A 438 -9.75 22.38 -14.57
CA LEU A 438 -8.39 22.91 -14.37
C LEU A 438 -7.28 21.84 -14.36
N LEU A 439 -7.56 20.57 -14.66
CA LEU A 439 -6.58 19.48 -14.61
C LEU A 439 -5.37 19.67 -15.53
N GLN A 440 -5.51 20.42 -16.62
CA GLN A 440 -4.43 20.77 -17.56
C GLN A 440 -3.86 22.18 -17.32
N THR A 441 -4.39 22.92 -16.35
CA THR A 441 -3.91 24.25 -15.97
C THR A 441 -2.64 24.14 -15.11
N PRO A 442 -1.59 24.95 -15.33
CA PRO A 442 -0.36 24.95 -14.52
C PRO A 442 -0.62 25.24 -13.03
N LEU A 443 0.17 24.63 -12.13
CA LEU A 443 0.03 24.76 -10.67
C LEU A 443 -0.04 26.22 -10.20
N VAL A 444 0.85 27.09 -10.69
CA VAL A 444 0.85 28.52 -10.34
C VAL A 444 -0.47 29.22 -10.67
N SER A 445 -1.13 28.84 -11.77
CA SER A 445 -2.43 29.38 -12.16
C SER A 445 -3.58 28.76 -11.36
N ARG A 446 -3.51 27.46 -11.02
CA ARG A 446 -4.47 26.83 -10.11
C ARG A 446 -4.40 27.46 -8.72
N ARG A 447 -3.20 27.66 -8.16
CA ARG A 447 -3.00 28.32 -6.86
C ARG A 447 -3.59 29.73 -6.83
N ARG A 448 -3.35 30.56 -7.85
CA ARG A 448 -3.94 31.90 -7.99
C ARG A 448 -5.46 31.91 -8.13
N LEU A 449 -6.09 30.81 -8.56
CA LEU A 449 -7.55 30.65 -8.55
C LEU A 449 -8.03 30.19 -7.16
N LEU A 450 -7.33 29.25 -6.53
CA LEU A 450 -7.61 28.79 -5.17
C LEU A 450 -7.62 29.97 -4.18
N GLU A 451 -6.60 30.83 -4.23
CA GLU A 451 -6.45 32.01 -3.37
C GLU A 451 -7.47 33.13 -3.63
N LYS A 452 -8.20 33.09 -4.76
CA LYS A 452 -9.34 33.98 -5.07
C LYS A 452 -10.68 33.40 -4.65
N VAL A 453 -10.80 32.07 -4.62
CA VAL A 453 -12.06 31.34 -4.36
C VAL A 453 -12.23 31.01 -2.88
N VAL A 454 -11.14 30.67 -2.19
CA VAL A 454 -11.13 30.21 -0.80
C VAL A 454 -10.68 31.35 0.13
N ARG A 455 -11.33 31.44 1.29
CA ARG A 455 -11.02 32.34 2.40
C ARG A 455 -10.38 31.57 3.54
N THR A 456 -9.37 32.18 4.14
CA THR A 456 -8.75 31.68 5.37
C THR A 456 -9.51 32.18 6.59
N VAL A 457 -9.76 31.30 7.55
CA VAL A 457 -10.39 31.59 8.84
C VAL A 457 -9.48 31.01 9.92
N PRO A 458 -8.89 31.81 10.82
CA PRO A 458 -7.92 31.32 11.81
C PRO A 458 -8.42 30.10 12.59
N GLY A 459 -7.60 29.05 12.63
CA GLY A 459 -7.92 27.74 13.20
C GLY A 459 -8.76 26.81 12.31
N PHE A 460 -9.54 27.33 11.36
CA PHE A 460 -10.53 26.54 10.59
C PHE A 460 -10.15 26.32 9.13
N SER A 461 -9.64 27.34 8.44
CA SER A 461 -9.15 27.21 7.06
C SER A 461 -7.88 28.01 6.83
N CYS A 462 -6.90 27.39 6.18
CA CYS A 462 -5.68 28.03 5.72
C CYS A 462 -5.27 27.46 4.36
N PHE A 463 -4.27 28.07 3.72
CA PHE A 463 -3.60 27.48 2.58
C PHE A 463 -2.39 26.68 3.05
N ALA A 464 -2.01 25.63 2.32
CA ALA A 464 -0.71 25.02 2.50
C ALA A 464 0.40 26.05 2.25
N GLU A 465 1.30 26.18 3.21
CA GLU A 465 2.51 26.99 3.08
C GLU A 465 3.44 26.38 2.02
N TYR A 466 4.18 27.24 1.33
CA TYR A 466 5.23 26.81 0.40
C TYR A 466 6.39 27.79 0.37
N THR A 467 7.57 27.30 0.00
CA THR A 467 8.69 28.14 -0.45
C THR A 467 8.93 27.87 -1.93
N ALA A 468 8.88 28.92 -2.76
CA ALA A 468 9.28 28.87 -4.15
C ALA A 468 10.82 28.86 -4.25
N ILE A 469 11.37 27.95 -5.05
CA ILE A 469 12.82 27.79 -5.26
C ILE A 469 13.10 27.81 -6.76
N SER A 470 13.74 28.88 -7.23
CA SER A 470 14.16 29.00 -8.63
C SER A 470 15.28 28.03 -9.00
N THR A 471 15.34 27.63 -10.28
CA THR A 471 16.42 26.80 -10.84
C THR A 471 17.40 27.57 -11.73
N ASP A 472 17.17 28.88 -11.94
CA ASP A 472 18.00 29.79 -12.75
C ASP A 472 19.50 29.79 -12.33
N ARG A 473 19.76 29.84 -11.02
CA ARG A 473 21.10 29.88 -10.40
C ARG A 473 21.81 28.53 -10.36
N GLY A 474 21.28 27.52 -11.07
CA GLY A 474 21.91 26.22 -11.23
C GLY A 474 21.73 25.27 -10.04
N ARG A 475 22.04 23.99 -10.29
CA ARG A 475 21.71 22.85 -9.42
C ARG A 475 22.19 23.01 -7.97
N SER A 476 23.40 23.53 -7.74
CA SER A 476 24.00 23.63 -6.40
C SER A 476 23.19 24.57 -5.50
N HIS A 477 22.88 25.78 -6.00
CA HIS A 477 22.11 26.76 -5.25
C HIS A 477 20.68 26.28 -4.95
N THR A 478 19.99 25.70 -5.94
CA THR A 478 18.67 25.06 -5.72
C THR A 478 18.74 23.95 -4.66
N CYS A 479 19.84 23.20 -4.60
CA CYS A 479 20.06 22.15 -3.60
C CYS A 479 20.34 22.68 -2.19
N GLU A 480 21.05 23.81 -2.06
CA GLU A 480 21.27 24.50 -0.79
C GLU A 480 19.98 25.15 -0.26
N MET A 481 19.23 25.83 -1.13
CA MET A 481 17.92 26.40 -0.78
C MET A 481 16.93 25.32 -0.33
N LEU A 482 16.86 24.18 -1.03
CA LEU A 482 15.96 23.09 -0.65
C LEU A 482 16.41 22.38 0.64
N ARG A 483 17.72 22.28 0.93
CA ARG A 483 18.21 21.84 2.26
C ARG A 483 17.71 22.80 3.34
N SER A 484 17.95 24.10 3.20
CA SER A 484 17.54 25.11 4.18
C SER A 484 16.02 25.08 4.48
N VAL A 485 15.18 24.95 3.45
CA VAL A 485 13.73 24.81 3.62
C VAL A 485 13.36 23.49 4.33
N PHE A 486 13.98 22.38 3.95
CA PHE A 486 13.72 21.07 4.56
C PHE A 486 14.17 21.00 6.02
N ASP A 487 15.33 21.58 6.35
CA ASP A 487 15.89 21.63 7.70
C ASP A 487 14.99 22.47 8.62
N ARG A 488 14.48 23.61 8.12
CA ARG A 488 13.50 24.47 8.82
C ARG A 488 12.19 23.74 9.11
N VAL A 489 11.67 22.98 8.14
CA VAL A 489 10.45 22.18 8.27
C VAL A 489 10.65 21.01 9.26
N CYS A 490 11.81 20.34 9.23
CA CYS A 490 12.15 19.34 10.24
C CYS A 490 12.28 19.94 11.65
N SER A 491 12.79 21.18 11.75
CA SER A 491 12.96 21.89 13.04
C SER A 491 11.65 22.39 13.64
N SER A 492 10.60 22.53 12.82
CA SER A 492 9.24 22.85 13.25
C SER A 492 8.39 21.59 13.52
N ILE A 493 9.00 20.39 13.44
CA ILE A 493 8.37 19.09 13.72
C ILE A 493 7.24 18.75 12.73
N GLU A 494 7.25 19.38 11.55
CA GLU A 494 6.38 19.05 10.42
C GLU A 494 6.84 17.75 9.73
N GLU A 495 5.91 17.02 9.10
CA GLU A 495 6.18 15.67 8.57
C GLU A 495 7.12 15.66 7.34
N GLY A 496 7.41 16.83 6.76
CA GLY A 496 8.32 17.02 5.63
C GLY A 496 7.74 17.91 4.53
N LEU A 497 8.14 17.66 3.28
CA LEU A 497 7.79 18.49 2.12
C LEU A 497 7.09 17.69 1.00
N VAL A 498 6.23 18.38 0.24
CA VAL A 498 5.78 17.99 -1.09
C VAL A 498 6.37 18.96 -2.11
N LEU A 499 7.25 18.45 -2.98
CA LEU A 499 7.86 19.22 -4.06
C LEU A 499 7.00 19.10 -5.33
N LYS A 500 6.70 20.23 -5.97
CA LYS A 500 5.98 20.33 -7.24
C LYS A 500 6.72 21.31 -8.17
N ALA A 501 6.55 21.18 -9.49
CA ALA A 501 6.99 22.22 -10.44
C ALA A 501 5.88 23.27 -10.61
N ALA A 502 6.21 24.56 -10.61
CA ALA A 502 5.24 25.65 -10.71
C ALA A 502 4.42 25.61 -12.01
N GLU A 503 5.03 25.12 -13.10
CA GLU A 503 4.38 24.93 -14.40
C GLU A 503 3.62 23.59 -14.55
N SER A 504 3.69 22.68 -13.58
CA SER A 504 3.12 21.33 -13.72
C SER A 504 1.60 21.29 -13.79
N THR A 505 1.09 20.44 -14.69
CA THR A 505 -0.34 20.07 -14.75
C THR A 505 -0.72 19.23 -13.52
N TYR A 506 -2.02 18.99 -13.29
CA TYR A 506 -2.42 18.30 -12.05
C TYR A 506 -1.98 16.82 -12.02
N LEU A 507 -2.10 16.14 -13.15
CA LEU A 507 -1.74 14.72 -13.32
C LEU A 507 -0.48 14.55 -14.18
N ASP A 508 0.48 15.44 -13.96
CA ASP A 508 1.70 15.53 -14.76
C ASP A 508 2.54 14.24 -14.70
N ALA A 509 2.78 13.65 -15.87
CA ALA A 509 3.57 12.42 -16.00
C ALA A 509 5.08 12.68 -15.96
N ARG A 510 5.52 13.92 -16.25
CA ARG A 510 6.91 14.33 -16.34
C ARG A 510 7.39 14.83 -14.98
N TRP A 511 6.73 15.85 -14.43
CA TRP A 511 7.06 16.45 -13.14
C TRP A 511 6.20 15.90 -12.00
N ARG A 512 6.28 14.58 -11.81
CA ARG A 512 5.58 13.89 -10.71
C ARG A 512 6.04 14.42 -9.35
N TRP A 513 5.08 14.82 -8.51
CA TRP A 513 5.35 15.40 -7.19
C TRP A 513 6.26 14.51 -6.33
N VAL A 514 7.20 15.08 -5.58
CA VAL A 514 8.14 14.32 -4.75
C VAL A 514 7.85 14.57 -3.26
N LYS A 515 7.73 13.52 -2.47
CA LYS A 515 7.63 13.60 -1.01
C LYS A 515 9.01 13.40 -0.40
N LEU A 516 9.51 14.43 0.27
CA LEU A 516 10.79 14.44 0.98
C LEU A 516 10.52 14.47 2.48
N LYS A 517 11.11 13.54 3.24
CA LYS A 517 10.87 13.38 4.67
C LYS A 517 12.10 12.90 5.41
N LYS A 518 12.18 13.25 6.70
CA LYS A 518 13.16 12.74 7.67
C LYS A 518 13.29 11.21 7.63
N ASP A 519 12.18 10.48 7.66
CA ASP A 519 12.16 9.00 7.69
C ASP A 519 12.41 8.31 6.33
N TYR A 520 12.55 9.08 5.24
CA TYR A 520 12.86 8.54 3.90
C TYR A 520 14.35 8.55 3.59
N ILE A 521 15.12 9.40 4.31
CA ILE A 521 16.56 9.55 4.21
C ILE A 521 17.23 8.59 5.21
N PRO A 522 18.22 7.77 4.81
CA PRO A 522 18.91 6.87 5.72
C PRO A 522 19.49 7.59 6.94
N ASN A 523 19.38 6.97 8.12
CA ASN A 523 19.90 7.45 9.41
C ASN A 523 19.34 8.78 9.96
N LEU A 524 18.34 9.41 9.32
CA LEU A 524 17.67 10.61 9.84
C LEU A 524 16.33 10.34 10.55
N GLY A 525 15.68 9.22 10.27
CA GLY A 525 14.47 8.78 10.98
C GLY A 525 14.74 8.46 12.46
N ASP A 526 13.71 8.54 13.30
CA ASP A 526 13.82 8.31 14.74
C ASP A 526 14.10 6.83 15.02
N CYS A 527 15.25 6.54 15.65
CA CYS A 527 15.76 5.18 15.84
C CYS A 527 15.89 4.83 17.33
N ILE A 528 15.35 3.68 17.74
CA ILE A 528 15.40 3.18 19.11
C ILE A 528 15.68 1.68 19.17
N ASP A 529 16.33 1.24 20.26
CA ASP A 529 16.49 -0.18 20.60
C ASP A 529 15.26 -0.68 21.39
N LEU A 530 14.60 -1.72 20.90
CA LEU A 530 13.42 -2.35 21.51
C LEU A 530 13.63 -3.86 21.73
N VAL A 531 12.79 -4.45 22.57
CA VAL A 531 12.84 -5.90 22.87
C VAL A 531 12.03 -6.66 21.83
N LEU A 532 12.68 -7.61 21.15
CA LEU A 532 12.08 -8.54 20.21
C LEU A 532 11.62 -9.81 20.94
N LEU A 533 10.30 -10.04 20.92
CA LEU A 533 9.61 -11.03 21.76
C LEU A 533 9.01 -12.20 20.98
N GLY A 534 8.78 -12.04 19.68
CA GLY A 534 8.20 -13.10 18.84
C GLY A 534 8.14 -12.76 17.36
N ALA A 535 7.55 -13.67 16.59
CA ALA A 535 7.42 -13.56 15.14
C ALA A 535 6.11 -14.18 14.61
N GLY A 536 5.81 -13.90 13.35
CA GLY A 536 4.68 -14.45 12.62
C GLY A 536 4.66 -14.02 11.16
N TRP A 537 3.48 -14.14 10.55
CA TRP A 537 3.28 -13.93 9.12
C TRP A 537 2.21 -12.86 8.83
N ASP A 538 2.48 -12.07 7.78
CA ASP A 538 1.61 -11.01 7.29
C ASP A 538 1.43 -11.16 5.77
N PRO A 539 0.18 -11.22 5.27
CA PRO A 539 -0.09 -11.60 3.89
C PRO A 539 0.45 -10.59 2.88
N ASP A 540 0.35 -9.29 3.15
CA ASP A 540 0.84 -8.24 2.26
C ASP A 540 2.37 -8.31 2.13
N ARG A 541 3.08 -8.38 3.26
CA ARG A 541 4.54 -8.53 3.24
C ARG A 541 4.97 -9.83 2.56
N ALA A 542 4.22 -10.91 2.73
CA ALA A 542 4.48 -12.18 2.05
C ALA A 542 4.27 -12.09 0.53
N ARG A 543 3.32 -11.28 0.03
CA ARG A 543 3.18 -10.99 -1.41
C ARG A 543 4.36 -10.19 -1.94
N ASP A 544 4.75 -9.10 -1.26
CA ASP A 544 5.92 -8.30 -1.62
C ASP A 544 7.20 -9.15 -1.73
N LEU A 545 7.35 -10.11 -0.80
CA LEU A 545 8.50 -10.99 -0.74
C LEU A 545 8.39 -12.22 -1.65
N ARG A 546 7.20 -12.57 -2.14
CA ARG A 546 6.88 -13.85 -2.81
C ARG A 546 7.29 -15.09 -1.99
N VAL A 547 6.79 -15.15 -0.75
CA VAL A 547 6.92 -16.30 0.16
C VAL A 547 5.54 -16.82 0.60
N ASP A 548 5.46 -18.07 1.05
CA ASP A 548 4.29 -18.61 1.76
C ASP A 548 4.43 -18.44 3.29
N THR A 549 3.57 -19.13 4.05
CA THR A 549 3.49 -19.13 5.52
C THR A 549 4.68 -19.80 6.23
N SER A 550 5.55 -20.51 5.51
CA SER A 550 6.74 -21.15 6.08
C SER A 550 7.93 -20.19 6.29
N VAL A 551 7.73 -18.89 6.04
CA VAL A 551 8.70 -17.81 6.31
C VAL A 551 8.05 -16.78 7.23
N CYS A 552 8.61 -16.56 8.42
CA CYS A 552 8.22 -15.44 9.28
C CYS A 552 8.57 -14.12 8.57
N THR A 553 7.56 -13.28 8.33
CA THR A 553 7.69 -11.96 7.67
C THR A 553 7.49 -10.79 8.62
N THR A 554 7.11 -11.06 9.87
CA THR A 554 6.68 -10.05 10.84
C THR A 554 7.21 -10.39 12.22
N PHE A 555 7.62 -9.37 12.97
CA PHE A 555 8.29 -9.46 14.26
C PHE A 555 7.56 -8.60 15.31
N TYR A 556 7.59 -9.03 16.56
CA TYR A 556 6.81 -8.44 17.65
C TYR A 556 7.73 -7.75 18.66
N LEU A 557 7.50 -6.46 18.87
CA LEU A 557 8.38 -5.57 19.62
C LEU A 557 7.68 -5.01 20.86
N GLY A 558 8.44 -4.86 21.94
CA GLY A 558 7.94 -4.35 23.21
C GLY A 558 9.01 -3.66 24.07
N VAL A 559 8.59 -3.25 25.26
CA VAL A 559 9.45 -2.62 26.29
C VAL A 559 9.26 -3.28 27.65
N LEU A 560 10.32 -3.27 28.45
CA LEU A 560 10.29 -3.76 29.83
C LEU A 560 9.57 -2.76 30.73
N THR A 561 8.52 -3.21 31.45
CA THR A 561 7.68 -2.34 32.29
C THR A 561 8.06 -2.36 33.77
N ASN A 562 8.61 -3.48 34.27
CA ASN A 562 9.02 -3.66 35.67
C ASN A 562 10.55 -3.65 35.86
N HIS A 563 11.25 -2.78 35.11
CA HIS A 563 12.72 -2.71 35.04
C HIS A 563 13.41 -2.76 36.42
N ASP A 564 12.95 -1.98 37.38
CA ASP A 564 13.64 -1.87 38.67
C ASP A 564 13.43 -3.09 39.57
N ALA A 565 12.26 -3.73 39.51
CA ALA A 565 11.99 -4.99 40.19
C ALA A 565 12.80 -6.16 39.58
N VAL A 566 12.98 -6.17 38.26
CA VAL A 566 13.83 -7.14 37.53
C VAL A 566 15.31 -6.92 37.85
N LYS A 567 15.77 -5.65 37.87
CA LYS A 567 17.13 -5.28 38.26
C LYS A 567 17.44 -5.65 39.71
N ALA A 568 16.45 -5.55 40.60
CA ALA A 568 16.52 -6.01 41.99
C ALA A 568 16.33 -7.53 42.15
N LYS A 569 16.09 -8.29 41.07
CA LYS A 569 15.80 -9.74 41.07
C LYS A 569 14.54 -10.15 41.87
N ILE A 570 13.60 -9.22 42.06
CA ILE A 570 12.34 -9.45 42.81
C ILE A 570 11.27 -10.09 41.91
N GLU A 571 11.21 -9.70 40.64
CA GLU A 571 10.20 -10.15 39.68
C GLU A 571 10.82 -10.71 38.40
N THR A 572 10.11 -11.64 37.74
CA THR A 572 10.40 -12.03 36.35
C THR A 572 10.15 -10.86 35.39
N PRO A 573 10.87 -10.74 34.27
CA PRO A 573 10.64 -9.70 33.27
C PRO A 573 9.18 -9.65 32.79
N HIS A 574 8.58 -8.46 32.81
CA HIS A 574 7.28 -8.19 32.19
C HIS A 574 7.43 -7.20 31.04
N PHE A 575 6.92 -7.57 29.87
CA PHE A 575 6.99 -6.76 28.66
C PHE A 575 5.61 -6.34 28.15
N GLU A 576 5.43 -5.07 27.78
CA GLU A 576 4.28 -4.67 26.96
C GLU A 576 4.64 -4.88 25.49
N ILE A 577 3.88 -5.71 24.76
CA ILE A 577 4.01 -5.87 23.31
C ILE A 577 3.30 -4.69 22.64
N LEU A 578 4.10 -3.68 22.26
CA LEU A 578 3.62 -2.43 21.67
C LEU A 578 3.08 -2.66 20.25
N PHE A 579 3.91 -3.18 19.34
CA PHE A 579 3.55 -3.26 17.93
C PHE A 579 4.26 -4.39 17.17
N ARG A 580 3.76 -4.65 15.95
CA ARG A 580 4.33 -5.61 15.00
C ARG A 580 5.03 -4.88 13.84
N VAL A 581 6.20 -5.35 13.43
CA VAL A 581 6.99 -4.80 12.32
C VAL A 581 7.20 -5.83 11.22
N SER A 582 6.87 -5.47 9.98
CA SER A 582 7.02 -6.36 8.79
C SER A 582 8.07 -5.86 7.79
N TYR A 583 8.52 -4.61 7.92
CA TYR A 583 9.41 -3.93 6.96
C TYR A 583 10.71 -3.50 7.64
N GLY A 584 11.70 -3.07 6.84
CA GLY A 584 13.06 -2.79 7.30
C GLY A 584 14.04 -3.78 6.68
N LEU A 585 14.25 -4.93 7.33
CA LEU A 585 15.17 -5.98 6.90
C LEU A 585 15.09 -6.33 5.40
N GLU A 586 16.27 -6.47 4.81
CA GLU A 586 16.49 -6.98 3.46
C GLU A 586 16.29 -8.50 3.38
N ARG A 587 16.26 -9.05 2.16
CA ARG A 587 15.92 -10.46 1.92
C ARG A 587 16.92 -11.43 2.56
N ASP A 588 18.20 -11.10 2.49
CA ASP A 588 19.29 -11.95 2.96
C ASP A 588 19.36 -11.96 4.50
N ALA A 589 19.20 -10.78 5.12
CA ALA A 589 19.01 -10.66 6.57
C ALA A 589 17.77 -11.42 7.04
N LEU A 590 16.66 -11.36 6.30
CA LEU A 590 15.44 -12.11 6.62
C LEU A 590 15.61 -13.63 6.43
N GLU A 591 16.47 -14.09 5.51
CA GLU A 591 16.86 -15.50 5.39
C GLU A 591 17.67 -15.94 6.61
N ILE A 592 18.67 -15.16 7.05
CA ILE A 592 19.47 -15.45 8.25
C ILE A 592 18.56 -15.57 9.48
N VAL A 593 17.65 -14.61 9.67
CA VAL A 593 16.67 -14.61 10.76
C VAL A 593 15.77 -15.85 10.73
N ASN A 594 15.18 -16.17 9.57
CA ASN A 594 14.35 -17.37 9.43
C ASN A 594 15.17 -18.66 9.61
N GLY A 595 16.45 -18.65 9.23
CA GLY A 595 17.40 -19.72 9.52
C GLY A 595 17.65 -19.91 11.01
N ASN A 596 17.88 -18.83 11.77
CA ASN A 596 18.08 -18.89 13.22
C ASN A 596 16.84 -19.42 13.96
N ILE A 597 15.64 -19.01 13.54
CA ILE A 597 14.36 -19.53 14.06
C ILE A 597 14.21 -21.02 13.72
N ARG A 598 14.32 -21.39 12.44
CA ARG A 598 14.05 -22.75 11.95
C ARG A 598 14.97 -23.80 12.58
N HIS A 599 16.25 -23.49 12.75
CA HIS A 599 17.25 -24.42 13.30
C HIS A 599 17.31 -24.36 14.84
N GLY A 600 16.33 -23.74 15.51
CA GLY A 600 16.23 -23.72 16.98
C GLY A 600 17.31 -22.90 17.69
N ARG A 601 18.15 -22.15 16.96
CA ARG A 601 19.14 -21.23 17.56
C ARG A 601 18.45 -20.13 18.35
N TRP A 602 17.36 -19.60 17.79
CA TRP A 602 16.42 -18.75 18.50
C TRP A 602 15.23 -19.61 18.93
N LYS A 603 15.39 -20.29 20.07
CA LYS A 603 14.35 -21.17 20.65
C LYS A 603 13.02 -20.44 20.77
N SER A 604 11.93 -21.10 20.41
CA SER A 604 10.61 -20.49 20.37
C SER A 604 9.49 -21.48 20.67
N LYS A 605 8.38 -20.96 21.20
CA LYS A 605 7.13 -21.68 21.45
C LYS A 605 6.08 -21.25 20.43
N SER A 606 5.26 -22.19 19.97
CA SER A 606 4.08 -21.87 19.15
C SER A 606 3.04 -21.11 19.98
N TYR A 607 2.46 -20.06 19.42
CA TYR A 607 1.41 -19.27 20.06
C TYR A 607 0.04 -19.72 19.57
N ASP A 608 -0.77 -20.35 20.43
CA ASP A 608 -2.14 -20.73 20.08
C ASP A 608 -3.08 -19.51 20.16
N ARG A 609 -3.44 -18.98 18.99
CA ARG A 609 -4.40 -17.87 18.86
C ARG A 609 -5.84 -18.26 19.18
N ASN A 610 -6.20 -19.53 19.25
CA ASN A 610 -7.56 -20.00 19.54
C ASN A 610 -7.74 -20.47 20.99
N ASP A 611 -6.67 -20.83 21.69
CA ASP A 611 -6.71 -21.44 23.03
C ASP A 611 -6.12 -20.54 24.14
N PRO A 612 -6.95 -19.89 24.98
CA PRO A 612 -6.47 -19.04 26.07
C PRO A 612 -5.71 -19.78 27.19
N TYR A 613 -5.88 -21.09 27.34
CA TYR A 613 -5.20 -21.88 28.37
C TYR A 613 -3.78 -22.23 27.92
N LYS A 614 -3.60 -22.70 26.68
CA LYS A 614 -2.26 -22.95 26.11
C LYS A 614 -1.38 -21.69 26.12
N ARG A 615 -1.94 -20.50 25.88
CA ARG A 615 -1.21 -19.22 25.99
C ARG A 615 -0.61 -18.96 27.37
N LYS A 616 -1.27 -19.43 28.45
CA LYS A 616 -0.76 -19.31 29.83
C LYS A 616 0.29 -20.38 30.18
N LEU A 617 0.33 -21.48 29.44
CA LEU A 617 1.17 -22.66 29.71
C LEU A 617 2.43 -22.72 28.82
N LEU A 618 2.83 -21.60 28.19
CA LEU A 618 3.97 -21.57 27.25
C LEU A 618 5.35 -21.83 27.91
N GLY A 619 5.46 -21.72 29.23
CA GLY A 619 6.72 -22.00 29.95
C GLY A 619 7.86 -21.02 29.61
N LEU A 620 7.52 -19.74 29.38
CA LEU A 620 8.49 -18.67 29.13
C LEU A 620 9.09 -18.19 30.46
N SER A 621 10.36 -17.76 30.45
CA SER A 621 11.03 -17.16 31.62
C SER A 621 10.66 -15.69 31.85
N TRP A 622 9.61 -15.22 31.19
CA TRP A 622 9.14 -13.84 31.14
C TRP A 622 7.64 -13.81 30.89
N THR A 623 6.99 -12.71 31.29
CA THR A 623 5.56 -12.49 31.14
C THR A 623 5.31 -11.27 30.23
N PHE A 624 4.08 -11.12 29.72
CA PHE A 624 3.77 -10.00 28.85
C PHE A 624 2.30 -9.58 28.91
N THR A 625 2.07 -8.32 28.54
CA THR A 625 0.76 -7.78 28.17
C THR A 625 0.79 -7.46 26.66
N MET A 626 -0.38 -7.51 26.02
CA MET A 626 -0.54 -7.21 24.61
C MET A 626 -1.94 -6.64 24.37
N ALA A 627 -2.04 -5.51 23.66
CA ALA A 627 -3.31 -4.89 23.33
C ALA A 627 -4.25 -5.87 22.57
N PRO A 628 -5.53 -6.04 22.96
CA PRO A 628 -6.46 -6.98 22.30
C PRO A 628 -6.69 -6.73 20.80
N ALA A 629 -6.40 -5.51 20.32
CA ALA A 629 -6.50 -5.15 18.90
C ALA A 629 -5.27 -5.60 18.06
N LEU A 630 -4.15 -5.97 18.69
CA LEU A 630 -2.96 -6.43 17.98
C LEU A 630 -3.15 -7.88 17.52
N ARG A 631 -2.94 -8.13 16.22
CA ARG A 631 -2.96 -9.48 15.65
C ARG A 631 -1.94 -10.36 16.39
N PRO A 632 -2.32 -11.45 17.07
CA PRO A 632 -1.38 -12.25 17.86
C PRO A 632 -0.23 -12.83 17.02
N PRO A 633 0.95 -13.06 17.64
CA PRO A 633 2.08 -13.71 16.98
C PRO A 633 1.78 -15.16 16.62
N SER A 634 2.64 -15.76 15.80
CA SER A 634 2.62 -17.20 15.51
C SER A 634 3.58 -17.96 16.43
N ILE A 635 4.69 -17.33 16.82
CA ILE A 635 5.66 -17.85 17.78
C ILE A 635 6.13 -16.75 18.75
N LEU A 636 6.48 -17.13 19.98
CA LEU A 636 7.21 -16.30 20.95
C LEU A 636 8.60 -16.90 21.21
N PHE A 637 9.61 -16.06 21.44
CA PHE A 637 10.98 -16.53 21.71
C PHE A 637 11.15 -16.90 23.19
N GLU A 638 11.80 -18.03 23.49
CA GLU A 638 12.06 -18.42 24.88
C GLU A 638 12.98 -17.40 25.57
N GLN A 639 13.95 -16.85 24.84
CA GLN A 639 14.82 -15.76 25.27
C GLN A 639 14.52 -14.51 24.43
N PRO A 640 14.19 -13.36 25.03
CA PRO A 640 14.03 -12.11 24.30
C PRO A 640 15.33 -11.65 23.64
N LEU A 641 15.22 -10.95 22.51
CA LEU A 641 16.35 -10.40 21.75
C LEU A 641 16.29 -8.86 21.73
N CYS A 642 17.39 -8.20 21.36
CA CYS A 642 17.42 -6.75 21.13
C CYS A 642 17.31 -6.43 19.64
N ALA A 643 16.63 -5.34 19.29
CA ALA A 643 16.42 -4.92 17.91
C ALA A 643 16.45 -3.39 17.75
N GLU A 644 17.21 -2.89 16.77
CA GLU A 644 17.22 -1.46 16.37
C GLU A 644 16.08 -1.21 15.38
N VAL A 645 15.22 -0.23 15.67
CA VAL A 645 13.97 0.03 14.94
C VAL A 645 13.83 1.52 14.61
N MET A 646 13.55 1.83 13.34
CA MET A 646 13.35 3.19 12.83
C MET A 646 11.86 3.49 12.60
N GLY A 647 11.40 4.65 13.04
CA GLY A 647 10.06 5.18 12.78
C GLY A 647 10.06 6.52 12.02
N ALA A 648 8.88 7.11 11.92
CA ALA A 648 8.60 8.43 11.37
C ALA A 648 7.87 9.27 12.43
N GLY A 649 8.60 9.65 13.48
CA GLY A 649 8.00 10.12 14.73
C GLY A 649 7.32 9.02 15.54
N PHE A 650 6.75 9.43 16.66
CA PHE A 650 5.99 8.58 17.59
C PHE A 650 4.48 8.80 17.42
N GLN A 651 3.68 7.86 17.91
CA GLN A 651 2.23 7.97 18.03
C GLN A 651 1.75 7.45 19.39
N LYS A 652 0.60 7.94 19.87
CA LYS A 652 -0.03 7.48 21.11
C LYS A 652 -1.36 6.83 20.78
N VAL A 653 -1.50 5.51 20.98
CA VAL A 653 -2.78 4.83 20.78
C VAL A 653 -3.71 5.20 21.93
N LEU A 654 -4.97 5.54 21.63
CA LEU A 654 -5.94 5.97 22.64
C LEU A 654 -6.16 4.88 23.69
N GLY A 655 -5.94 5.22 24.96
CA GLY A 655 -6.00 4.27 26.09
C GLY A 655 -4.71 3.48 26.35
N SER A 656 -3.69 3.59 25.48
CA SER A 656 -2.34 3.10 25.78
C SER A 656 -1.65 4.00 26.81
N LYS A 657 -0.83 3.39 27.67
CA LYS A 657 0.11 4.11 28.55
C LYS A 657 1.39 4.55 27.83
N TYR A 658 1.68 3.96 26.68
CA TYR A 658 2.98 4.05 26.01
C TYR A 658 2.84 4.52 24.57
N TYR A 659 3.88 5.19 24.09
CA TYR A 659 4.02 5.60 22.69
C TYR A 659 4.54 4.44 21.82
N GLU A 660 4.20 4.47 20.54
CA GLU A 660 4.66 3.55 19.51
C GLU A 660 5.47 4.30 18.46
N LEU A 661 6.39 3.63 17.76
CA LEU A 661 6.98 4.19 16.54
C LEU A 661 5.92 4.18 15.42
N ARG A 662 5.73 5.32 14.77
CA ARG A 662 4.86 5.42 13.59
C ARG A 662 5.61 4.88 12.36
N TRP A 663 4.96 4.03 11.57
CA TRP A 663 5.57 3.36 10.40
C TRP A 663 6.92 2.64 10.73
N PRO A 664 6.93 1.68 11.67
CA PRO A 664 8.17 1.05 12.15
C PRO A 664 8.86 0.22 11.06
N ARG A 665 10.19 0.24 11.09
CA ARG A 665 11.10 -0.49 10.19
C ARG A 665 12.26 -1.07 10.99
N LEU A 666 12.35 -2.39 11.03
CA LEU A 666 13.40 -3.14 11.73
C LEU A 666 14.74 -3.00 10.99
N GLN A 667 15.73 -2.32 11.58
CA GLN A 667 17.05 -2.08 10.98
C GLN A 667 17.98 -3.27 11.21
N LYS A 668 18.13 -3.69 12.47
CA LYS A 668 18.97 -4.83 12.88
C LYS A 668 18.30 -5.59 14.02
N ILE A 669 18.50 -6.90 14.05
CA ILE A 669 18.36 -7.71 15.27
C ILE A 669 19.79 -8.01 15.74
N PHE A 670 20.07 -7.81 17.02
CA PHE A 670 21.39 -8.09 17.61
C PHE A 670 21.44 -9.54 18.09
N GLU A 671 22.58 -10.19 17.89
CA GLU A 671 22.85 -11.44 18.61
C GLU A 671 23.13 -11.11 20.08
N PRO A 672 22.74 -11.95 21.07
CA PRO A 672 22.84 -11.61 22.50
C PRO A 672 24.24 -11.26 23.03
N ARG A 673 25.29 -11.57 22.26
CA ARG A 673 26.69 -11.21 22.57
C ARG A 673 27.09 -9.81 22.09
N GLU A 674 26.35 -9.23 21.14
CA GLU A 674 26.55 -7.84 20.67
C GLU A 674 25.75 -6.84 21.52
N ARG A 675 24.50 -7.20 21.87
CA ARG A 675 23.58 -6.39 22.67
C ARG A 675 22.48 -7.27 23.27
N SER A 676 22.24 -7.14 24.57
CA SER A 676 21.19 -7.84 25.29
C SER A 676 19.85 -7.10 25.19
N TRP A 677 18.74 -7.79 25.44
CA TRP A 677 17.42 -7.15 25.62
C TRP A 677 17.40 -6.19 26.82
N ILE A 678 18.34 -6.34 27.76
CA ILE A 678 18.55 -5.47 28.94
C ILE A 678 19.07 -4.07 28.52
N ASP A 679 19.67 -3.96 27.33
CA ASP A 679 20.20 -2.71 26.78
C ASP A 679 19.15 -1.89 26.00
N ALA A 680 17.99 -2.48 25.71
CA ALA A 680 16.88 -1.82 25.03
C ALA A 680 16.19 -0.78 25.95
N LEU A 681 15.33 0.06 25.38
CA LEU A 681 14.61 1.08 26.14
C LEU A 681 13.67 0.46 27.18
N THR A 682 13.68 1.04 28.38
CA THR A 682 12.63 0.80 29.38
C THR A 682 11.35 1.53 28.98
N ALA A 683 10.23 1.16 29.60
CA ALA A 683 8.97 1.87 29.44
C ALA A 683 9.05 3.37 29.81
N SER A 684 9.93 3.76 30.74
CA SER A 684 10.16 5.16 31.13
C SER A 684 11.00 5.92 30.09
N ASP A 685 12.10 5.31 29.64
CA ASP A 685 13.00 5.91 28.64
C ASP A 685 12.31 6.08 27.28
N LEU A 686 11.39 5.17 26.93
CA LEU A 686 10.53 5.29 25.75
C LEU A 686 9.63 6.54 25.81
N ILE A 687 9.01 6.84 26.95
CA ILE A 687 8.16 8.02 27.11
C ILE A 687 8.98 9.31 26.95
N LYS A 688 10.14 9.40 27.60
CA LYS A 688 11.06 10.55 27.48
C LYS A 688 11.54 10.74 26.02
N THR A 689 11.89 9.63 25.35
CA THR A 689 12.32 9.66 23.95
C THR A 689 11.18 10.14 23.03
N ALA A 690 9.94 9.72 23.28
CA ALA A 690 8.77 10.17 22.52
C ALA A 690 8.46 11.66 22.77
N HIS A 691 8.49 12.13 24.02
CA HIS A 691 8.29 13.54 24.36
C HIS A 691 9.31 14.45 23.66
N SER A 692 10.60 14.09 23.75
CA SER A 692 11.69 14.80 23.07
C SER A 692 11.48 14.84 21.55
N ALA A 693 11.09 13.73 20.93
CA ALA A 693 10.85 13.65 19.48
C ALA A 693 9.58 14.37 19.01
N LEU A 694 8.62 14.65 19.90
CA LEU A 694 7.41 15.44 19.64
C LEU A 694 7.55 16.92 20.06
N GLY A 695 8.71 17.32 20.57
CA GLY A 695 8.98 18.70 21.03
C GLY A 695 8.17 19.09 22.27
N TYR A 696 7.84 18.13 23.13
CA TYR A 696 7.13 18.41 24.38
C TYR A 696 8.15 18.91 25.40
N ILE A 697 7.83 19.99 26.11
CA ILE A 697 8.69 20.52 27.17
C ILE A 697 8.61 19.55 28.35
N ASP A 698 9.73 18.89 28.69
CA ASP A 698 9.84 18.10 29.90
C ASP A 698 9.73 19.02 31.13
N THR A 699 8.54 19.08 31.72
CA THR A 699 8.36 19.61 33.07
C THR A 699 9.05 18.67 34.05
N PRO A 700 10.03 19.12 34.87
CA PRO A 700 10.58 18.28 35.93
C PRO A 700 9.46 17.86 36.89
N ASP A 701 9.56 16.64 37.42
CA ASP A 701 8.47 15.85 37.99
C ASP A 701 7.37 16.66 38.69
N LEU A 702 6.19 16.71 38.07
CA LEU A 702 4.94 16.95 38.78
C LEU A 702 4.72 15.76 39.72
N GLN A 703 5.24 15.88 40.95
CA GLN A 703 4.91 14.98 42.04
C GLN A 703 3.38 14.93 42.15
N VAL A 704 2.82 13.72 42.02
CA VAL A 704 1.39 13.49 42.21
C VAL A 704 1.10 13.51 43.71
N SER A 705 1.06 14.72 44.27
CA SER A 705 0.66 14.99 45.66
C SER A 705 -0.74 14.40 45.89
N PRO A 706 -0.91 13.42 46.80
CA PRO A 706 -2.17 12.71 46.98
C PRO A 706 -3.19 13.54 47.78
N SER A 707 -3.68 14.62 47.19
CA SER A 707 -4.85 15.35 47.67
C SER A 707 -6.12 14.62 47.19
N GLY A 708 -6.69 13.79 48.08
CA GLY A 708 -7.73 12.83 47.71
C GLY A 708 -9.15 13.39 47.71
N SER A 709 -10.02 12.77 46.91
CA SER A 709 -11.47 12.72 47.18
C SER A 709 -12.01 11.30 47.01
N SER A 710 -12.08 10.62 48.15
CA SER A 710 -12.75 9.35 48.43
C SER A 710 -13.90 8.92 47.50
N ARG A 711 -13.71 7.80 46.78
CA ARG A 711 -14.53 6.55 46.87
C ARG A 711 -14.10 5.54 45.80
N GLY A 712 -13.58 4.37 46.21
CA GLY A 712 -13.21 3.30 45.26
C GLY A 712 -12.51 2.07 45.88
N ASP A 713 -11.82 2.21 47.01
CA ASP A 713 -11.13 1.10 47.65
C ASP A 713 -12.06 0.24 48.52
N SER A 714 -12.52 -0.89 47.98
CA SER A 714 -13.18 -1.97 48.75
C SER A 714 -12.98 -3.39 48.19
N ILE A 715 -12.13 -3.59 47.18
CA ILE A 715 -11.91 -4.92 46.55
C ILE A 715 -10.43 -5.37 46.58
N ARG A 716 -9.45 -4.46 46.63
CA ARG A 716 -8.02 -4.81 46.65
C ARG A 716 -7.49 -5.35 48.00
N ALA A 717 -8.28 -5.28 49.07
CA ALA A 717 -7.88 -5.76 50.40
C ALA A 717 -7.97 -7.29 50.59
N LEU A 718 -8.62 -8.02 49.66
CA LEU A 718 -9.03 -9.42 49.86
C LEU A 718 -8.16 -10.49 49.17
N TRP A 719 -7.03 -10.12 48.55
CA TRP A 719 -6.15 -11.04 47.81
C TRP A 719 -4.70 -11.06 48.33
N ARG A 720 -4.53 -11.04 49.65
CA ARG A 720 -3.24 -11.27 50.32
C ARG A 720 -3.37 -12.13 51.58
N SER A 721 -3.47 -13.44 51.39
CA SER A 721 -3.16 -14.44 52.43
C SER A 721 -2.80 -15.78 51.76
N SER A 722 -1.88 -16.53 52.39
CA SER A 722 -1.52 -17.92 52.10
C SER A 722 -0.91 -18.22 50.70
N SER A 723 0.28 -18.82 50.57
CA SER A 723 1.25 -19.30 51.56
C SER A 723 2.67 -19.19 51.04
N ALA A 724 3.64 -19.05 51.94
CA ALA A 724 5.07 -19.17 51.63
C ALA A 724 5.58 -20.58 51.97
N ILE A 725 6.51 -21.09 51.16
CA ILE A 725 7.43 -22.20 51.49
C ILE A 725 8.83 -21.76 51.03
N ASN A 726 9.86 -22.16 51.78
CA ASN A 726 11.18 -21.53 51.79
C ASN A 726 12.33 -22.51 51.42
N LEU A 727 13.33 -21.99 50.70
CA LEU A 727 14.70 -22.54 50.53
C LEU A 727 14.78 -23.93 49.82
N THR A 728 15.94 -24.42 49.35
CA THR A 728 17.36 -24.03 49.55
C THR A 728 18.21 -24.18 48.27
N ASP A 729 19.45 -23.68 48.35
CA ASP A 729 20.68 -24.07 47.62
C ASP A 729 20.85 -23.80 46.10
N ILE A 730 21.90 -23.02 45.81
CA ILE A 730 22.51 -22.79 44.49
C ILE A 730 24.04 -22.85 44.70
N PRO A 731 24.81 -23.61 43.89
CA PRO A 731 26.28 -23.50 43.87
C PRO A 731 26.72 -22.23 43.11
N ASP A 732 27.59 -21.43 43.72
CA ASP A 732 28.17 -20.23 43.09
C ASP A 732 29.05 -20.56 41.87
N LEU A 733 29.12 -19.61 40.93
CA LEU A 733 30.13 -19.55 39.88
C LEU A 733 30.77 -18.15 39.82
N PRO A 734 32.08 -18.04 39.54
CA PRO A 734 32.87 -16.86 39.86
C PRO A 734 32.64 -15.68 38.91
N THR A 735 32.69 -14.47 39.48
CA THR A 735 32.65 -13.18 38.79
C THR A 735 33.94 -12.89 38.01
N PRO A 736 33.85 -12.42 36.75
CA PRO A 736 34.89 -11.61 36.11
C PRO A 736 34.55 -10.11 36.19
N SER A 737 35.55 -9.28 36.45
CA SER A 737 35.46 -7.82 36.52
C SER A 737 35.21 -7.16 35.16
N PRO A 738 34.75 -5.89 35.10
CA PRO A 738 34.08 -5.36 33.91
C PRO A 738 35.03 -4.81 32.83
N GLU A 739 34.88 -5.31 31.60
CA GLU A 739 35.17 -4.50 30.42
C GLU A 739 33.96 -3.58 30.10
N ARG A 740 34.23 -2.47 29.42
CA ARG A 740 33.30 -1.32 29.36
C ARG A 740 31.98 -1.68 28.65
N PRO A 741 30.80 -1.39 29.24
CA PRO A 741 29.55 -1.50 28.50
C PRO A 741 29.56 -0.51 27.33
N SER A 742 29.29 -1.00 26.12
CA SER A 742 29.06 -0.11 24.98
C SER A 742 27.83 0.77 25.26
N PRO A 743 27.86 2.09 24.98
CA PRO A 743 26.81 3.00 25.41
C PRO A 743 25.46 2.64 24.77
N ARG A 744 24.40 2.60 25.60
CA ARG A 744 22.99 2.53 25.14
C ARG A 744 22.79 3.60 24.07
N ARG A 745 22.37 3.22 22.86
CA ARG A 745 22.47 4.08 21.67
C ARG A 745 21.28 5.04 21.55
N MET A 746 21.09 5.89 22.57
CA MET A 746 20.11 6.96 22.55
C MET A 746 20.46 7.96 21.44
N ARG A 747 19.67 7.97 20.37
CA ARG A 747 19.65 9.01 19.33
C ARG A 747 18.22 9.33 18.93
N SER A 748 17.59 10.25 19.66
CA SER A 748 16.80 11.27 18.97
C SER A 748 17.68 11.92 17.89
N ALA A 749 17.10 12.32 16.76
CA ALA A 749 17.87 12.65 15.56
C ALA A 749 18.91 13.75 15.85
N PRO A 750 20.20 13.53 15.53
CA PRO A 750 21.24 14.52 15.80
C PRO A 750 21.01 15.77 14.96
N THR A 751 21.32 16.94 15.51
CA THR A 751 21.22 18.24 14.83
C THR A 751 21.91 18.16 13.46
N LEU A 752 21.18 18.54 12.40
CA LEU A 752 21.52 18.22 11.00
C LEU A 752 22.93 18.65 10.56
N GLN A 753 23.48 19.71 11.18
CA GLN A 753 24.87 20.16 11.01
C GLN A 753 25.92 19.05 11.26
N GLY A 754 25.63 18.06 12.13
CA GLY A 754 26.60 17.06 12.58
C GLY A 754 26.87 15.89 11.64
N MET A 755 26.05 15.66 10.60
CA MET A 755 26.15 14.46 9.73
C MET A 755 26.25 14.74 8.23
N LEU A 756 26.44 16.00 7.82
CA LEU A 756 26.55 16.41 6.41
C LEU A 756 28.01 16.54 5.92
N LYS A 757 28.83 15.49 6.10
CA LYS A 757 30.16 15.35 5.48
C LYS A 757 30.17 14.19 4.48
N SER A 758 31.09 14.25 3.51
CA SER A 758 31.15 13.37 2.34
C SER A 758 31.38 11.89 2.69
N SER A 759 31.00 11.03 1.73
CA SER A 759 31.04 9.57 1.85
C SER A 759 32.36 9.01 2.38
N PRO A 760 32.34 7.98 3.25
CA PRO A 760 33.56 7.27 3.62
C PRO A 760 34.14 6.53 2.40
N PRO A 761 35.47 6.40 2.29
CA PRO A 761 36.11 5.67 1.20
C PRO A 761 35.87 4.16 1.32
N THR A 762 35.78 3.48 0.18
CA THR A 762 35.67 2.02 0.10
C THR A 762 36.91 1.35 0.71
N PRO A 763 36.77 0.35 1.60
CA PRO A 763 37.93 -0.32 2.19
C PRO A 763 38.70 -1.14 1.14
N VAL A 764 40.00 -0.86 1.01
CA VAL A 764 40.93 -1.68 0.21
C VAL A 764 41.18 -3.00 0.93
N SER A 765 41.09 -4.13 0.23
CA SER A 765 41.28 -5.46 0.82
C SER A 765 42.76 -5.75 1.11
N THR A 766 43.16 -5.66 2.38
CA THR A 766 44.47 -6.10 2.85
C THR A 766 44.50 -7.61 3.09
N GLY A 767 45.09 -8.36 2.16
CA GLY A 767 45.31 -9.81 2.26
C GLY A 767 46.75 -10.18 1.92
N ARG A 768 47.56 -10.50 2.94
CA ARG A 768 48.86 -11.20 2.80
C ARG A 768 48.73 -12.64 3.32
N TYR A 769 49.73 -13.46 3.01
CA TYR A 769 49.80 -14.94 3.15
C TYR A 769 49.03 -15.70 2.06
N ARG A 770 49.61 -16.73 1.40
CA ARG A 770 50.97 -17.33 1.47
C ARG A 770 51.63 -17.39 0.08
N SER A 771 52.95 -17.50 0.06
CA SER A 771 53.77 -17.76 -1.12
C SER A 771 53.91 -19.25 -1.44
N MET A 772 53.84 -19.59 -2.72
CA MET A 772 54.81 -20.41 -3.46
C MET A 772 54.88 -19.85 -4.89
N GLY A 773 56.01 -19.99 -5.59
CA GLY A 773 56.31 -19.09 -6.73
C GLY A 773 56.88 -19.74 -7.98
N ALA A 774 56.77 -18.96 -9.06
CA ALA A 774 57.55 -18.96 -10.31
C ALA A 774 57.35 -17.53 -10.87
N VAL A 775 58.32 -16.63 -10.98
CA VAL A 775 59.60 -16.68 -11.72
C VAL A 775 59.39 -16.79 -13.24
N ALA A 776 59.10 -15.63 -13.86
CA ALA A 776 59.68 -15.19 -15.14
C ALA A 776 59.31 -13.71 -15.39
N GLU A 777 60.28 -12.88 -15.79
CA GLU A 777 60.10 -11.51 -16.27
C GLU A 777 61.21 -11.24 -17.32
N LYS A 778 61.02 -10.22 -18.18
CA LYS A 778 61.92 -9.72 -19.24
C LYS A 778 61.80 -10.52 -20.56
N LEU A 779 61.43 -9.88 -21.70
CA LEU A 779 62.16 -8.92 -22.56
C LEU A 779 63.34 -9.63 -23.29
N PHE A 780 63.59 -9.49 -24.59
CA PHE A 780 63.30 -8.40 -25.55
C PHE A 780 62.90 -8.92 -26.97
N ASP A 781 62.51 -7.98 -27.86
CA ASP A 781 62.56 -8.04 -29.34
C ASP A 781 61.70 -9.07 -30.12
N SER A 782 61.28 -8.80 -31.38
CA SER A 782 61.14 -7.52 -32.12
C SER A 782 60.22 -7.70 -33.36
N GLN A 783 59.69 -6.58 -33.90
CA GLN A 783 59.26 -6.37 -35.30
C GLN A 783 58.07 -7.21 -35.88
N ASP A 784 57.26 -6.73 -36.84
CA ASP A 784 57.15 -5.39 -37.43
C ASP A 784 55.74 -5.06 -37.97
N ASP A 785 55.64 -3.89 -38.60
CA ASP A 785 54.72 -3.45 -39.66
C ASP A 785 53.37 -2.74 -39.34
N GLN A 786 53.39 -1.45 -39.74
CA GLN A 786 52.34 -0.67 -40.42
C GLN A 786 50.98 -0.43 -39.74
N ASP A 787 50.76 0.83 -39.33
CA ASP A 787 50.10 1.78 -40.26
C ASP A 787 50.42 3.26 -39.92
N LYS A 788 50.55 4.17 -40.90
CA LYS A 788 50.81 5.61 -40.62
C LYS A 788 50.55 6.61 -41.78
N GLN A 789 49.70 7.60 -41.46
CA GLN A 789 49.90 9.05 -41.68
C GLN A 789 49.76 9.64 -43.11
N PHE A 790 48.81 10.59 -43.31
CA PHE A 790 49.11 12.01 -43.63
C PHE A 790 47.86 12.93 -43.79
N GLY A 791 47.92 14.11 -43.14
CA GLY A 791 47.45 15.42 -43.67
C GLY A 791 46.03 15.96 -43.36
N ILE A 792 45.71 17.25 -43.57
CA ILE A 792 46.59 18.46 -43.59
C ILE A 792 45.81 19.82 -43.43
N LYS A 793 46.28 20.69 -42.52
CA LYS A 793 46.21 22.18 -42.44
C LYS A 793 44.90 23.03 -42.40
N HIS A 794 45.14 24.29 -41.98
CA HIS A 794 44.30 25.49 -41.80
C HIS A 794 44.12 26.34 -43.08
N ASP A 795 43.15 27.28 -43.09
CA ASP A 795 43.41 28.74 -42.94
C ASP A 795 42.12 29.56 -42.67
N MET A 796 42.26 30.86 -42.37
CA MET A 796 41.20 31.77 -41.88
C MET A 796 41.00 32.99 -42.78
N ASP A 797 39.82 33.63 -42.75
CA ASP A 797 39.74 35.04 -42.31
C ASP A 797 38.31 35.51 -41.91
N GLN A 798 38.25 36.69 -41.28
CA GLN A 798 37.22 37.78 -41.20
C GLN A 798 35.79 37.60 -41.81
N SER A 799 34.71 38.26 -41.33
CA SER A 799 34.49 39.20 -40.21
C SER A 799 32.97 39.47 -39.97
N GLU A 800 32.67 40.39 -39.02
CA GLU A 800 31.42 41.16 -38.83
C GLU A 800 30.17 40.52 -38.16
N SER A 801 29.40 41.43 -37.55
CA SER A 801 28.06 41.24 -36.95
C SER A 801 27.23 42.47 -37.31
N PRO A 802 25.88 42.39 -37.34
CA PRO A 802 25.17 42.92 -36.18
C PRO A 802 23.81 42.26 -35.88
N SER A 803 23.16 42.73 -34.80
CA SER A 803 21.71 42.60 -34.53
C SER A 803 20.96 43.86 -35.04
N PRO A 804 19.70 44.20 -34.69
CA PRO A 804 18.61 43.46 -34.02
C PRO A 804 17.20 43.73 -34.64
N LEU A 805 16.13 43.46 -33.86
CA LEU A 805 14.80 44.13 -33.83
C LEU A 805 13.68 43.80 -34.86
N LYS A 806 12.50 43.49 -34.27
CA LYS A 806 11.12 43.86 -34.68
C LYS A 806 10.58 43.33 -36.02
N ALA A 807 9.27 43.30 -36.27
CA ALA A 807 8.01 43.13 -35.49
C ALA A 807 6.85 43.20 -36.53
N ILE A 808 5.59 43.25 -36.10
CA ILE A 808 4.39 43.61 -36.91
C ILE A 808 4.03 42.48 -37.92
N GLU A 809 2.97 41.68 -37.69
CA GLU A 809 1.54 41.99 -37.96
C GLU A 809 1.20 42.03 -39.47
N VAL A 810 0.02 41.64 -39.99
CA VAL A 810 -1.19 40.94 -39.46
C VAL A 810 -2.08 40.57 -40.69
N LYS A 811 -3.17 39.78 -40.50
CA LYS A 811 -4.25 39.50 -41.50
C LYS A 811 -3.83 38.66 -42.73
N SER A 812 -4.73 37.99 -43.48
CA SER A 812 -6.08 37.45 -43.17
C SER A 812 -6.61 36.64 -44.36
N ASN A 813 -7.66 35.82 -44.13
CA ASN A 813 -8.59 35.22 -45.11
C ASN A 813 -8.00 34.05 -45.96
N VAL A 814 -8.63 32.87 -46.20
CA VAL A 814 -10.04 32.38 -46.15
C VAL A 814 -10.89 32.82 -47.38
N PRO A 815 -11.63 31.95 -48.10
CA PRO A 815 -11.39 30.54 -48.47
C PRO A 815 -11.79 30.18 -49.93
N SER A 816 -11.50 28.96 -50.40
CA SER A 816 -12.26 28.19 -51.44
C SER A 816 -11.75 26.73 -51.43
N SER A 817 -12.50 25.62 -51.50
CA SER A 817 -13.81 25.23 -52.09
C SER A 817 -13.76 24.80 -53.57
N VAL A 818 -14.68 23.89 -53.97
CA VAL A 818 -14.97 23.42 -55.36
C VAL A 818 -13.92 22.45 -55.98
N THR A 819 -14.22 21.38 -56.75
CA THR A 819 -15.31 20.37 -56.88
C THR A 819 -14.77 19.16 -57.71
N GLY A 820 -15.53 18.05 -57.83
CA GLY A 820 -15.28 16.95 -58.79
C GLY A 820 -15.00 15.61 -58.09
N ASP A 821 -15.84 14.56 -58.06
CA ASP A 821 -16.97 14.08 -58.88
C ASP A 821 -16.61 13.21 -60.10
N GLN A 822 -17.39 12.13 -60.29
CA GLN A 822 -17.46 11.21 -61.45
C GLN A 822 -16.23 10.29 -61.73
N SER A 823 -16.37 9.09 -62.34
CA SER A 823 -17.51 8.15 -62.38
C SER A 823 -17.10 6.70 -62.77
N VAL A 824 -18.05 5.80 -62.51
CA VAL A 824 -18.29 4.39 -62.92
C VAL A 824 -17.73 3.95 -64.31
N VAL A 825 -17.39 2.64 -64.47
CA VAL A 825 -17.93 1.68 -65.50
C VAL A 825 -17.04 0.42 -65.72
N LEU A 826 -17.56 -0.78 -65.37
CA LEU A 826 -17.47 -2.12 -66.02
C LEU A 826 -16.07 -2.69 -66.45
N LEU A 827 -15.83 -3.94 -66.89
CA LEU A 827 -16.53 -5.26 -66.92
C LEU A 827 -15.45 -6.38 -67.00
N GLY A 828 -15.79 -7.65 -66.71
CA GLY A 828 -14.94 -8.82 -67.04
C GLY A 828 -15.22 -10.07 -66.21
N ALA A 829 -15.38 -11.25 -66.84
CA ALA A 829 -15.80 -12.47 -66.13
C ALA A 829 -15.39 -13.81 -66.77
N LYS A 830 -15.04 -14.79 -65.90
CA LYS A 830 -15.17 -16.27 -66.09
C LYS A 830 -14.30 -16.94 -67.19
N PRO A 831 -14.28 -18.30 -67.31
CA PRO A 831 -14.29 -19.37 -66.29
C PRO A 831 -13.33 -20.57 -66.59
N SER A 832 -13.29 -21.59 -65.69
CA SER A 832 -12.92 -23.02 -65.95
C SER A 832 -11.48 -23.35 -66.42
N ALA A 833 -10.92 -24.58 -66.37
CA ALA A 833 -11.02 -25.79 -65.51
C ALA A 833 -9.79 -26.70 -65.89
N THR A 834 -9.62 -28.04 -65.75
CA THR A 834 -10.41 -29.21 -65.30
C THR A 834 -9.45 -30.40 -65.06
N GLU A 835 -9.78 -31.36 -64.16
CA GLU A 835 -9.33 -32.79 -64.18
C GLU A 835 -7.81 -33.15 -64.13
N SER A 836 -7.34 -34.43 -64.02
CA SER A 836 -7.78 -35.64 -63.27
C SER A 836 -6.63 -36.69 -63.24
N LYS A 837 -6.88 -37.91 -62.71
CA LYS A 837 -6.02 -39.15 -62.62
C LYS A 837 -5.04 -39.28 -61.41
N ALA A 838 -4.56 -40.48 -61.04
CA ALA A 838 -5.23 -41.77 -60.76
C ALA A 838 -4.24 -42.82 -60.17
N LYS A 839 -4.72 -43.61 -59.19
CA LYS A 839 -4.31 -44.99 -58.80
C LYS A 839 -2.84 -45.43 -58.93
N ARG A 840 -2.28 -45.92 -57.81
CA ARG A 840 -1.80 -47.33 -57.72
C ARG A 840 -1.84 -47.85 -56.28
N SER A 841 -1.97 -49.17 -56.15
CA SER A 841 -1.94 -49.92 -54.89
C SER A 841 -0.81 -50.95 -54.96
N CYS A 842 -0.21 -51.29 -53.82
CA CYS A 842 0.47 -52.56 -53.64
C CYS A 842 0.33 -53.02 -52.18
N SER A 843 0.07 -54.30 -51.99
CA SER A 843 -0.17 -54.90 -50.67
C SER A 843 0.39 -56.30 -50.61
N ILE A 844 1.44 -56.53 -49.81
CA ILE A 844 1.96 -57.86 -49.51
C ILE A 844 2.03 -58.08 -47.99
N THR A 845 1.57 -59.27 -47.62
CA THR A 845 1.40 -59.79 -46.25
C THR A 845 2.66 -60.60 -45.83
N ARG A 846 2.84 -61.24 -44.66
CA ARG A 846 1.93 -61.92 -43.71
C ARG A 846 2.73 -62.35 -42.44
N ARG A 847 2.04 -62.57 -41.30
CA ARG A 847 2.39 -63.53 -40.19
C ARG A 847 3.59 -63.18 -39.28
N LYS A 848 3.64 -63.60 -37.99
CA LYS A 848 2.70 -64.38 -37.12
C LYS A 848 3.05 -64.18 -35.61
N VAL A 849 2.06 -64.34 -34.70
CA VAL A 849 2.15 -64.96 -33.33
C VAL A 849 3.07 -64.25 -32.29
N LEU A 850 2.70 -63.92 -31.05
CA LEU A 850 1.50 -64.06 -30.17
C LEU A 850 1.58 -62.91 -29.10
N SER A 851 0.80 -62.73 -28.01
CA SER A 851 -0.32 -63.47 -27.38
C SER A 851 -1.33 -62.52 -26.69
N LEU A 852 -1.69 -62.76 -25.41
CA LEU A 852 -2.67 -62.04 -24.57
C LEU A 852 -1.98 -61.51 -23.29
N ARG A 853 -2.40 -60.50 -22.51
CA ARG A 853 -3.68 -59.79 -22.23
C ARG A 853 -4.49 -60.31 -21.00
N THR A 854 -4.52 -59.49 -19.94
CA THR A 854 -5.57 -59.32 -18.90
C THR A 854 -5.71 -60.31 -17.72
N ARG A 855 -5.57 -59.82 -16.47
CA ARG A 855 -6.55 -59.79 -15.33
C ARG A 855 -5.82 -59.35 -14.02
N ILE A 856 -6.30 -58.38 -13.22
CA ILE A 856 -7.45 -58.30 -12.29
C ILE A 856 -7.18 -58.95 -10.91
N SER A 857 -7.59 -58.23 -9.85
CA SER A 857 -7.35 -58.43 -8.40
C SER A 857 -7.88 -59.73 -7.79
N ALA A 858 -7.26 -60.21 -6.69
CA ALA A 858 -7.86 -60.26 -5.33
C ALA A 858 -7.16 -61.22 -4.31
N VAL A 859 -6.85 -60.69 -3.12
CA VAL A 859 -6.99 -61.27 -1.75
C VAL A 859 -6.41 -62.65 -1.37
N LEU A 860 -5.69 -62.68 -0.23
CA LEU A 860 -5.43 -63.76 0.79
C LEU A 860 -3.92 -63.86 1.14
N ARG A 861 -3.44 -64.17 2.36
CA ARG A 861 -3.88 -63.96 3.78
C ARG A 861 -2.71 -64.46 4.69
N LYS A 862 -2.62 -63.98 5.95
CA LYS A 862 -1.59 -64.34 6.98
C LYS A 862 -0.17 -63.77 6.68
N THR A 863 0.72 -63.52 7.64
CA THR A 863 0.78 -63.82 9.10
C THR A 863 1.23 -62.62 9.96
N GLY A 864 0.69 -62.49 11.17
CA GLY A 864 1.29 -61.73 12.30
C GLY A 864 1.07 -60.19 12.30
N GLY A 865 0.74 -59.52 13.41
CA GLY A 865 0.25 -60.03 14.70
C GLY A 865 0.90 -59.40 15.94
N ALA A 866 0.54 -58.15 16.28
CA ALA A 866 0.77 -57.56 17.61
C ALA A 866 -0.23 -56.43 17.86
N THR A 867 -0.92 -56.47 19.01
CA THR A 867 -1.89 -55.45 19.46
C THR A 867 -1.47 -54.89 20.82
N ILE A 868 -1.39 -53.57 20.95
CA ILE A 868 -1.41 -52.83 22.23
C ILE A 868 -2.34 -51.63 22.08
N GLN A 869 -3.01 -51.26 23.16
CA GLN A 869 -4.09 -50.25 23.23
C GLN A 869 -3.60 -48.86 23.67
N ASP A 870 -4.51 -47.89 23.55
CA ASP A 870 -4.70 -46.69 24.40
C ASP A 870 -3.49 -45.77 24.67
N ARG A 871 -3.42 -44.66 23.92
CA ARG A 871 -3.71 -43.31 24.45
C ARG A 871 -3.77 -42.23 23.37
#